data_AF-A0A2V6SW06-F1
#
_entry.id   AF-A0A2V6SW06-F1
#
_cell.length_a   1.000
_cell.length_b   1.000
_cell.length_c   1.000
_cell.angle_alpha   90.00
_cell.angle_beta   90.00
_cell.angle_gamma   90.00
#
_symmetry.space_group_name_H-M   'P 1'
#
loop_
_entity.id
_entity.type
_entity.pdbx_description
1 polymer ?
#
loop_
_entity_poly.entity_id
_entity_poly.type
_entity_poly.pdbx_seq_one_letter_code
_entity_poly.pdbx_strand_id
1 'polypeptide(L)'
;MAGVRGVRGPVRRPVRGRRVPPPLRPPGRGGRSPVSTALEPRGARGQERAARGAGGVAGRRGSDRRADLRAPVRRAVPARGGDALGPQGGDGRGGATGDPVTGPGDPGRVARQGVAPTRARPHDRAGGVTPPMSRARLRSDVGLAVEYADDTRLGTPISPKLAASLASLFAPIEEAARVNGVPHVVEHAGPLLRDLRERLHAAGILERGDRLRIAPAVLHPDASRARPAALTLASSDGSAGLRLECAPELLAGLHDLMAALHGDARAAGAPSPALLRIHGGLLRELERRGLLLDAESESPGDPDREPDAWPSADATWIGHNTVVVRSGTTRVIVDPWLAPRASRYPAGYQPVVRAELGRIDAILVTHSHPDHFVPETLLQFDRSVTVVVPWIERESLLAVDMALRLRELGFADVRTLHWWEALRIGDIDVAALPFYGEQPTTGAQLCPEVRNAGNTYLVRTPRFSCAAIADSGRDRAGDVRDVAFRAFQQWGPIDVLFAGYRGWNLYPIQYAASSVRAYLLLVPPELDTVRQSIMNTASEAVDTAEAWHARYLTPYADGGAPWHWEIGLGPDLRADDGRSPTEWRYFDPFPESCLEALQVRSAPTQDTLVGSPVRPLLLRPGQSIRMRQAIPQVVEVEGHRWPWGGARGPERPDPVTLAGSRPVAGRRA
;
A
#
# COMPACT_ATOMS: atom_id res chain seq x y z
N MET A 1 52.61 -5.24 10.34
CA MET A 1 53.33 -5.76 11.52
C MET A 1 53.17 -4.79 12.68
N ALA A 2 53.47 -5.21 13.91
CA ALA A 2 53.47 -4.36 15.11
C ALA A 2 54.42 -3.15 14.97
N GLY A 3 54.26 -2.03 15.70
CA GLY A 3 53.25 -1.67 16.71
C GLY A 3 53.80 -0.60 17.67
N VAL A 4 53.22 -0.51 18.88
CA VAL A 4 53.85 0.02 20.12
C VAL A 4 53.97 1.56 20.28
N ARG A 5 53.15 2.10 21.21
CA ARG A 5 53.39 3.21 22.21
C ARG A 5 53.97 4.55 21.70
N GLY A 6 53.52 5.73 22.15
CA GLY A 6 52.68 6.11 23.29
C GLY A 6 53.29 7.35 24.01
N VAL A 7 52.68 7.77 25.13
CA VAL A 7 53.16 8.78 26.12
C VAL A 7 52.70 10.25 25.95
N ARG A 8 51.64 10.56 26.69
CA ARG A 8 51.46 11.69 27.65
C ARG A 8 52.01 13.10 27.31
N GLY A 9 51.09 14.06 27.43
CA GLY A 9 51.13 14.96 28.60
C GLY A 9 51.19 16.47 28.31
N PRO A 10 50.66 17.34 29.21
CA PRO A 10 50.27 18.69 28.84
C PRO A 10 51.18 19.80 29.41
N VAL A 11 51.18 20.96 28.74
CA VAL A 11 51.64 22.24 29.33
C VAL A 11 50.57 23.32 29.12
N ARG A 12 50.29 24.11 30.17
CA ARG A 12 49.24 25.14 30.20
C ARG A 12 49.83 26.56 30.08
N ARG A 13 49.20 27.39 29.22
CA ARG A 13 48.91 28.84 29.41
C ARG A 13 50.13 29.81 29.39
N PRO A 14 49.98 31.10 28.99
CA PRO A 14 49.01 32.05 29.54
C PRO A 14 48.20 32.93 28.56
N VAL A 15 47.39 33.81 29.16
CA VAL A 15 46.26 34.56 28.59
C VAL A 15 46.59 36.03 28.33
N ARG A 16 46.23 36.55 27.14
CA ARG A 16 45.74 37.92 26.85
C ARG A 16 44.89 37.84 25.56
N GLY A 17 43.77 38.53 25.37
CA GLY A 17 42.96 39.33 26.29
C GLY A 17 41.92 40.21 25.55
N ARG A 18 40.62 39.88 25.72
CA ARG A 18 39.41 40.73 25.47
C ARG A 18 39.15 41.31 24.07
N ARG A 19 37.98 40.95 23.51
CA ARG A 19 36.81 41.86 23.40
C ARG A 19 35.51 41.03 23.43
N VAL A 20 34.48 41.54 24.11
CA VAL A 20 33.16 40.91 24.31
C VAL A 20 32.09 41.92 23.90
N PRO A 21 31.12 41.57 23.05
CA PRO A 21 29.88 42.33 22.88
C PRO A 21 28.81 41.88 23.90
N PRO A 22 27.89 42.78 24.33
CA PRO A 22 27.01 42.56 25.48
C PRO A 22 25.69 41.82 25.14
N PRO A 23 24.98 41.28 26.15
CA PRO A 23 23.67 40.63 25.97
C PRO A 23 22.46 41.59 26.09
N LEU A 24 21.46 41.33 25.23
CA LEU A 24 19.99 41.46 25.37
C LEU A 24 19.33 42.62 26.16
N ARG A 25 18.36 43.27 25.50
CA ARG A 25 17.15 43.87 26.11
C ARG A 25 15.94 43.85 25.14
N PRO A 26 14.75 43.48 25.63
CA PRO A 26 13.48 44.12 25.26
C PRO A 26 12.70 44.58 26.53
N PRO A 27 11.48 45.14 26.44
CA PRO A 27 11.16 46.43 25.81
C PRO A 27 10.58 47.46 26.84
N GLY A 28 10.57 48.75 26.48
CA GLY A 28 10.01 49.84 27.31
C GLY A 28 8.57 50.21 26.96
N ARG A 29 7.76 50.62 27.96
CA ARG A 29 6.30 50.82 27.88
C ARG A 29 5.86 52.26 27.54
N GLY A 30 4.70 52.39 26.91
CA GLY A 30 3.79 53.54 27.02
C GLY A 30 2.66 53.51 25.96
N GLY A 31 1.38 53.37 26.28
CA GLY A 31 0.74 53.06 27.57
C GLY A 31 -0.80 52.97 27.50
N ARG A 32 -1.43 52.70 28.67
CA ARG A 32 -2.87 52.81 29.02
C ARG A 32 -3.88 51.76 28.49
N SER A 33 -4.12 50.77 29.35
CA SER A 33 -5.40 50.07 29.68
C SER A 33 -6.58 51.06 29.94
N PRO A 34 -7.89 50.67 29.94
CA PRO A 34 -8.49 49.48 30.62
C PRO A 34 -9.47 48.61 29.79
N VAL A 35 -9.45 47.27 29.90
CA VAL A 35 -10.11 46.32 30.86
C VAL A 35 -11.57 45.93 30.49
N SER A 36 -11.87 44.63 30.63
CA SER A 36 -13.20 43.96 30.65
C SER A 36 -13.98 43.80 29.34
N THR A 37 -14.83 42.77 29.14
CA THR A 37 -14.84 41.33 29.54
C THR A 37 -16.08 40.66 28.90
N ALA A 38 -15.91 39.47 28.31
CA ALA A 38 -16.87 38.36 28.25
C ALA A 38 -18.25 38.50 27.53
N LEU A 39 -18.81 37.29 27.27
CA LEU A 39 -20.21 36.92 26.99
C LEU A 39 -20.76 36.97 25.55
N GLU A 40 -21.00 35.75 25.03
CA GLU A 40 -22.07 35.39 24.09
C GLU A 40 -23.49 35.52 24.74
N PRO A 41 -24.59 34.98 24.15
CA PRO A 41 -25.23 35.41 22.91
C PRO A 41 -26.74 35.70 23.11
N ARG A 42 -27.39 36.34 22.13
CA ARG A 42 -28.85 36.33 21.79
C ARG A 42 -29.02 37.22 20.55
N GLY A 43 -29.86 36.94 19.56
CA GLY A 43 -30.89 35.92 19.43
C GLY A 43 -32.22 36.57 18.99
N ALA A 44 -32.87 36.00 17.96
CA ALA A 44 -34.17 36.41 17.38
C ALA A 44 -34.20 37.75 16.59
N ARG A 45 -35.14 38.03 15.66
CA ARG A 45 -36.09 37.24 14.80
C ARG A 45 -36.67 38.23 13.75
N GLY A 46 -37.24 37.73 12.65
CA GLY A 46 -37.94 38.53 11.60
C GLY A 46 -37.28 38.35 10.22
N GLN A 47 -37.90 37.85 9.13
CA GLN A 47 -39.28 38.00 8.61
C GLN A 47 -39.67 39.49 8.48
N GLU A 48 -40.11 40.03 7.33
CA GLU A 48 -40.71 39.40 6.12
C GLU A 48 -40.69 40.32 4.86
N ARG A 49 -40.96 39.73 3.67
CA ARG A 49 -41.67 40.28 2.47
C ARG A 49 -41.26 41.59 1.74
N ALA A 50 -40.62 41.36 0.58
CA ALA A 50 -41.00 41.77 -0.78
C ALA A 50 -42.15 42.80 -1.10
N ALA A 51 -41.82 43.78 -1.97
CA ALA A 51 -42.60 44.31 -3.11
C ALA A 51 -41.59 45.03 -4.07
N ARG A 52 -41.50 44.91 -5.41
CA ARG A 52 -42.41 44.90 -6.59
C ARG A 52 -42.89 46.28 -7.12
N GLY A 53 -42.31 46.69 -8.26
CA GLY A 53 -42.87 47.61 -9.29
C GLY A 53 -42.49 49.11 -9.20
N ALA A 54 -42.51 49.93 -10.26
CA ALA A 54 -42.58 49.71 -11.72
C ALA A 54 -42.35 51.05 -12.52
N GLY A 55 -41.94 50.99 -13.80
CA GLY A 55 -41.82 52.14 -14.75
C GLY A 55 -40.53 53.00 -14.60
N GLY A 56 -39.97 53.75 -15.58
CA GLY A 56 -40.30 54.08 -16.99
C GLY A 56 -39.63 55.44 -17.36
N VAL A 57 -39.35 55.90 -18.60
CA VAL A 57 -39.38 55.43 -20.02
C VAL A 57 -38.41 56.33 -20.86
N ALA A 58 -37.98 55.89 -22.07
CA ALA A 58 -37.27 56.63 -23.16
C ALA A 58 -35.72 56.74 -23.12
N GLY A 59 -34.97 56.67 -24.25
CA GLY A 59 -35.34 56.22 -25.61
C GLY A 59 -34.34 56.59 -26.75
N ARG A 60 -34.28 55.74 -27.81
CA ARG A 60 -33.55 55.89 -29.12
C ARG A 60 -32.00 55.74 -29.06
N ARG A 61 -31.24 55.25 -30.08
CA ARG A 61 -31.39 54.53 -31.40
C ARG A 61 -29.94 54.05 -31.76
N GLY A 62 -29.63 53.02 -32.56
CA GLY A 62 -30.37 52.00 -33.34
C GLY A 62 -29.45 50.77 -33.63
N SER A 63 -30.01 49.60 -34.01
CA SER A 63 -29.91 48.96 -35.36
C SER A 63 -28.52 48.38 -35.72
N ASP A 64 -28.32 47.09 -36.04
CA ASP A 64 -29.23 45.99 -36.47
C ASP A 64 -28.84 44.64 -35.82
N ARG A 65 -29.75 43.74 -35.39
CA ARG A 65 -30.65 42.79 -36.12
C ARG A 65 -29.90 41.77 -36.99
N ARG A 66 -30.25 40.47 -37.09
CA ARG A 66 -31.17 39.47 -36.44
C ARG A 66 -30.73 38.08 -37.01
N ALA A 67 -31.12 36.88 -36.55
CA ALA A 67 -32.35 36.41 -35.90
C ALA A 67 -32.15 35.08 -35.13
N ASP A 68 -32.98 34.83 -34.12
CA ASP A 68 -33.35 33.48 -33.64
C ASP A 68 -34.23 32.74 -34.66
N LEU A 69 -34.43 31.42 -34.48
CA LEU A 69 -35.74 30.81 -34.14
C LEU A 69 -35.74 29.26 -34.11
N ARG A 70 -36.15 28.71 -32.94
CA ARG A 70 -36.97 27.48 -32.71
C ARG A 70 -36.42 26.07 -33.03
N ALA A 71 -36.67 25.16 -32.07
CA ALA A 71 -36.62 23.70 -32.15
C ALA A 71 -38.01 23.11 -32.52
N PRO A 72 -38.32 21.80 -32.35
CA PRO A 72 -37.56 20.54 -32.55
C PRO A 72 -38.28 19.56 -33.52
N VAL A 73 -37.64 18.48 -33.99
CA VAL A 73 -38.30 17.38 -34.76
C VAL A 73 -37.82 15.97 -34.31
N ARG A 74 -38.72 14.97 -34.39
CA ARG A 74 -38.56 13.55 -33.97
C ARG A 74 -38.50 12.58 -35.17
N ARG A 75 -37.90 11.38 -34.97
CA ARG A 75 -38.18 10.07 -35.66
C ARG A 75 -37.87 10.02 -37.19
N ALA A 76 -37.48 8.93 -37.86
CA ALA A 76 -37.55 7.48 -37.63
C ALA A 76 -36.60 6.71 -38.59
N VAL A 77 -36.23 5.47 -38.22
CA VAL A 77 -36.29 4.19 -39.00
C VAL A 77 -36.36 4.23 -40.55
N PRO A 78 -35.55 3.38 -41.23
CA PRO A 78 -35.94 2.65 -42.44
C PRO A 78 -36.15 1.13 -42.16
N ALA A 79 -36.97 0.45 -42.95
CA ALA A 79 -37.29 -0.98 -42.77
C ALA A 79 -37.67 -1.70 -44.08
N ARG A 80 -37.53 -3.05 -44.07
CA ARG A 80 -38.25 -4.11 -44.83
C ARG A 80 -37.65 -4.78 -46.09
N GLY A 81 -37.95 -6.09 -46.16
CA GLY A 81 -37.93 -7.03 -47.30
C GLY A 81 -36.89 -8.14 -47.14
N GLY A 82 -37.18 -9.45 -47.08
CA GLY A 82 -38.43 -10.25 -47.12
C GLY A 82 -38.09 -11.76 -47.26
N ASP A 83 -38.98 -12.76 -47.24
CA ASP A 83 -40.37 -12.89 -46.72
C ASP A 83 -40.83 -14.39 -46.79
N ALA A 84 -41.72 -14.83 -45.87
CA ALA A 84 -42.45 -16.14 -45.86
C ALA A 84 -41.64 -17.45 -45.57
N LEU A 85 -42.16 -18.57 -45.02
CA LEU A 85 -43.51 -19.12 -44.77
C LEU A 85 -43.60 -19.85 -43.40
N GLY A 86 -44.81 -20.04 -42.84
CA GLY A 86 -45.10 -21.03 -41.79
C GLY A 86 -45.66 -22.36 -42.37
N PRO A 87 -46.47 -23.17 -41.64
CA PRO A 87 -47.02 -22.95 -40.28
C PRO A 87 -47.14 -24.22 -39.38
N GLN A 88 -47.67 -24.04 -38.14
CA GLN A 88 -48.35 -25.05 -37.27
C GLN A 88 -47.53 -26.26 -36.76
N GLY A 89 -47.79 -26.85 -35.59
CA GLY A 89 -48.74 -26.57 -34.49
C GLY A 89 -48.81 -27.78 -33.54
N GLY A 90 -49.23 -27.63 -32.28
CA GLY A 90 -49.44 -28.79 -31.38
C GLY A 90 -49.34 -28.52 -29.89
N ASP A 91 -50.49 -28.30 -29.23
CA ASP A 91 -50.64 -28.34 -27.77
C ASP A 91 -50.61 -29.77 -27.21
N GLY A 92 -50.27 -29.92 -25.92
CA GLY A 92 -50.43 -31.18 -25.18
C GLY A 92 -50.28 -31.01 -23.66
N ARG A 93 -51.38 -31.15 -22.90
CA ARG A 93 -51.44 -31.06 -21.41
C ARG A 93 -51.65 -32.43 -20.75
N GLY A 94 -51.25 -32.54 -19.47
CA GLY A 94 -51.51 -33.67 -18.54
C GLY A 94 -50.20 -34.26 -18.00
N GLY A 95 -49.95 -34.53 -16.71
CA GLY A 95 -50.85 -34.80 -15.56
C GLY A 95 -51.05 -36.32 -15.39
N ALA A 96 -50.90 -36.97 -14.23
CA ALA A 96 -50.45 -36.58 -12.88
C ALA A 96 -50.11 -37.85 -12.03
N THR A 97 -49.62 -37.67 -10.79
CA THR A 97 -49.67 -38.61 -9.61
C THR A 97 -49.02 -40.01 -9.64
N GLY A 98 -48.30 -40.38 -8.57
CA GLY A 98 -48.15 -41.79 -8.13
C GLY A 98 -46.84 -42.20 -7.40
N ASP A 99 -46.83 -42.09 -6.07
CA ASP A 99 -45.95 -42.84 -5.11
C ASP A 99 -46.79 -43.94 -4.42
N PRO A 100 -46.29 -44.85 -3.55
CA PRO A 100 -44.92 -45.37 -3.28
C PRO A 100 -44.86 -46.94 -3.14
N VAL A 101 -43.78 -47.51 -2.53
CA VAL A 101 -43.73 -48.61 -1.50
C VAL A 101 -42.73 -49.80 -1.71
N THR A 102 -42.03 -50.17 -0.61
CA THR A 102 -41.30 -51.43 -0.22
C THR A 102 -39.92 -51.85 -0.79
N GLY A 103 -39.01 -52.22 0.14
CA GLY A 103 -37.87 -53.18 -0.06
C GLY A 103 -38.28 -54.64 0.25
N PRO A 104 -37.44 -55.57 0.77
CA PRO A 104 -36.12 -55.42 1.45
C PRO A 104 -35.04 -56.49 1.06
N GLY A 105 -33.89 -56.56 1.77
CA GLY A 105 -33.14 -57.84 2.00
C GLY A 105 -31.60 -57.88 1.81
N ASP A 106 -30.85 -57.95 2.92
CA ASP A 106 -29.46 -58.46 3.08
C ASP A 106 -29.52 -60.02 3.34
N PRO A 107 -28.47 -60.86 3.61
CA PRO A 107 -27.02 -60.62 3.76
C PRO A 107 -26.05 -61.67 3.12
N GLY A 108 -24.72 -61.51 3.29
CA GLY A 108 -23.77 -62.63 3.12
C GLY A 108 -22.25 -62.34 3.11
N ARG A 109 -21.54 -62.61 4.22
CA ARG A 109 -20.05 -62.71 4.27
C ARG A 109 -19.55 -64.13 3.96
N VAL A 110 -18.33 -64.26 3.42
CA VAL A 110 -17.16 -64.96 4.03
C VAL A 110 -16.01 -65.07 3.01
N ALA A 111 -14.75 -65.01 3.50
CA ALA A 111 -13.52 -64.90 2.71
C ALA A 111 -12.89 -66.24 2.30
N ARG A 112 -11.91 -66.20 1.38
CA ARG A 112 -10.71 -67.06 1.35
C ARG A 112 -9.57 -66.46 0.51
N GLN A 113 -8.33 -66.75 0.92
CA GLN A 113 -7.08 -66.29 0.28
C GLN A 113 -6.72 -67.16 -0.94
N GLY A 114 -5.98 -66.60 -1.89
CA GLY A 114 -5.37 -67.31 -3.02
C GLY A 114 -4.15 -66.57 -3.56
N VAL A 115 -3.07 -67.29 -3.83
CA VAL A 115 -1.73 -66.74 -4.18
C VAL A 115 -1.63 -66.41 -5.68
N ALA A 116 -0.75 -65.47 -6.02
CA ALA A 116 -0.49 -64.99 -7.38
C ALA A 116 -0.05 -66.09 -8.37
N PRO A 117 -0.23 -65.83 -9.68
CA PRO A 117 0.99 -65.62 -10.47
C PRO A 117 0.96 -64.37 -11.38
N THR A 118 2.14 -63.89 -11.71
CA THR A 118 2.41 -62.77 -12.62
C THR A 118 1.89 -63.03 -14.04
N ARG A 119 1.12 -62.07 -14.57
CA ARG A 119 0.87 -61.94 -16.02
C ARG A 119 1.20 -60.51 -16.46
N ALA A 120 1.97 -60.39 -17.54
CA ALA A 120 2.29 -59.11 -18.16
C ALA A 120 1.01 -58.41 -18.62
N ARG A 121 0.92 -57.09 -18.41
CA ARG A 121 -0.16 -56.28 -18.98
C ARG A 121 0.16 -55.98 -20.45
N PRO A 122 -0.81 -56.11 -21.37
CA PRO A 122 -0.63 -55.62 -22.74
C PRO A 122 -0.53 -54.09 -22.73
N HIS A 123 0.23 -53.54 -23.67
CA HIS A 123 0.13 -52.13 -24.02
C HIS A 123 -1.28 -51.85 -24.54
N ASP A 124 -2.03 -50.99 -23.85
CA ASP A 124 -3.22 -50.37 -24.42
C ASP A 124 -3.03 -48.87 -24.59
N ARG A 125 -3.62 -48.35 -25.67
CA ARG A 125 -3.21 -47.08 -26.27
C ARG A 125 -3.79 -45.86 -25.56
N ALA A 126 -3.02 -44.77 -25.62
CA ALA A 126 -3.38 -43.47 -25.07
C ALA A 126 -4.74 -42.94 -25.57
N GLY A 127 -5.76 -43.05 -24.73
CA GLY A 127 -6.83 -42.05 -24.65
C GLY A 127 -6.33 -40.92 -23.74
N GLY A 128 -5.83 -39.83 -24.33
CA GLY A 128 -5.22 -38.73 -23.59
C GLY A 128 -6.22 -37.87 -22.82
N VAL A 129 -6.70 -38.37 -21.69
CA VAL A 129 -7.37 -37.53 -20.68
C VAL A 129 -6.27 -36.70 -20.02
N THR A 130 -6.21 -35.41 -20.38
CA THR A 130 -5.39 -34.43 -19.65
C THR A 130 -5.84 -34.45 -18.18
N PRO A 131 -4.96 -34.71 -17.21
CA PRO A 131 -5.37 -34.64 -15.81
C PRO A 131 -5.87 -33.23 -15.50
N PRO A 132 -6.91 -33.06 -14.68
CA PRO A 132 -7.35 -31.74 -14.25
C PRO A 132 -6.19 -31.02 -13.54
N MET A 133 -6.15 -29.69 -13.65
CA MET A 133 -5.06 -28.86 -13.10
C MET A 133 -4.92 -28.89 -11.56
N SER A 134 -5.80 -29.61 -10.87
CA SER A 134 -6.15 -29.41 -9.46
C SER A 134 -5.14 -29.91 -8.42
N ARG A 135 -3.85 -30.08 -8.77
CA ARG A 135 -2.78 -30.52 -7.84
C ARG A 135 -1.39 -29.91 -8.06
N ALA A 136 -1.14 -29.17 -9.14
CA ALA A 136 0.14 -28.50 -9.29
C ALA A 136 0.14 -27.21 -8.43
N ARG A 137 1.17 -27.06 -7.59
CA ARG A 137 1.41 -25.88 -6.76
C ARG A 137 2.89 -25.54 -6.80
N LEU A 138 3.24 -24.25 -6.83
CA LEU A 138 4.62 -23.82 -6.61
C LEU A 138 5.00 -24.05 -5.14
N ARG A 139 6.28 -24.33 -4.88
CA ARG A 139 6.77 -24.33 -3.49
C ARG A 139 6.61 -22.95 -2.88
N SER A 140 6.31 -22.89 -1.59
CA SER A 140 6.10 -21.62 -0.86
C SER A 140 7.32 -20.69 -0.82
N ASP A 141 8.50 -21.19 -1.17
CA ASP A 141 9.75 -20.42 -1.27
C ASP A 141 10.06 -19.92 -2.69
N VAL A 142 9.21 -20.20 -3.69
CA VAL A 142 9.38 -19.67 -5.05
C VAL A 142 8.70 -18.31 -5.15
N GLY A 143 9.51 -17.28 -5.39
CA GLY A 143 9.03 -15.95 -5.77
C GLY A 143 8.73 -15.86 -7.26
N LEU A 144 7.83 -14.93 -7.61
CA LEU A 144 7.56 -14.46 -8.97
C LEU A 144 8.13 -13.04 -9.12
N ALA A 145 8.55 -12.66 -10.32
CA ALA A 145 8.95 -11.31 -10.69
C ALA A 145 8.47 -10.97 -12.12
N VAL A 146 8.06 -9.72 -12.35
CA VAL A 146 7.71 -9.21 -13.69
C VAL A 146 8.86 -8.36 -14.23
N GLU A 147 9.49 -8.80 -15.32
CA GLU A 147 10.50 -8.02 -16.02
C GLU A 147 9.85 -7.09 -17.05
N TYR A 148 10.20 -5.80 -17.02
CA TYR A 148 9.78 -4.82 -18.03
C TYR A 148 10.92 -4.48 -18.98
N ALA A 149 10.69 -4.67 -20.29
CA ALA A 149 11.49 -3.99 -21.31
C ALA A 149 11.07 -2.51 -21.33
N ASP A 150 12.04 -1.60 -21.34
CA ASP A 150 11.80 -0.16 -21.29
C ASP A 150 12.76 0.59 -22.22
N ASP A 151 12.22 1.15 -23.30
CA ASP A 151 12.96 1.93 -24.29
C ASP A 151 12.91 3.45 -24.04
N THR A 152 12.25 3.92 -22.98
CA THR A 152 12.18 5.35 -22.64
C THR A 152 13.57 5.89 -22.24
N ARG A 153 13.73 7.21 -22.25
CA ARG A 153 15.05 7.83 -22.06
C ARG A 153 15.65 7.58 -20.67
N LEU A 154 14.86 7.81 -19.62
CA LEU A 154 15.29 7.66 -18.23
C LEU A 154 14.84 6.32 -17.63
N GLY A 155 13.79 5.71 -18.17
CA GLY A 155 12.98 4.68 -17.51
C GLY A 155 11.64 5.25 -17.07
N THR A 156 10.60 4.42 -17.15
CA THR A 156 9.28 4.60 -16.56
C THR A 156 9.31 4.26 -15.06
N PRO A 157 8.36 4.77 -14.25
CA PRO A 157 8.25 4.40 -12.82
C PRO A 157 8.06 2.90 -12.57
N ILE A 158 7.53 2.13 -13.53
CA ILE A 158 7.35 0.67 -13.42
C ILE A 158 8.62 -0.14 -13.74
N SER A 159 9.66 0.50 -14.31
CA SER A 159 10.88 -0.19 -14.76
C SER A 159 12.07 0.06 -13.82
N PRO A 160 12.90 -0.97 -13.53
CA PRO A 160 14.16 -0.78 -12.80
C PRO A 160 15.14 0.15 -13.54
N LYS A 161 14.92 0.43 -14.82
CA LYS A 161 15.70 1.39 -15.61
C LYS A 161 15.72 2.80 -15.01
N LEU A 162 14.62 3.25 -14.40
CA LEU A 162 14.54 4.57 -13.76
C LEU A 162 15.52 4.68 -12.59
N ALA A 163 15.48 3.70 -11.69
CA ALA A 163 16.38 3.64 -10.54
C ALA A 163 17.85 3.54 -10.97
N ALA A 164 18.16 2.67 -11.94
CA ALA A 164 19.52 2.48 -12.45
C ALA A 164 20.09 3.75 -13.12
N SER A 165 19.28 4.43 -13.94
CA SER A 165 19.69 5.66 -14.62
C SER A 165 19.96 6.79 -13.62
N LEU A 166 19.11 6.93 -12.60
CA LEU A 166 19.29 7.93 -11.55
C LEU A 166 20.47 7.60 -10.63
N ALA A 167 20.69 6.33 -10.27
CA ALA A 167 21.87 5.91 -9.49
C ALA A 167 23.19 6.32 -10.17
N SER A 168 23.31 6.13 -11.48
CA SER A 168 24.51 6.57 -12.23
C SER A 168 24.75 8.08 -12.16
N LEU A 169 23.68 8.88 -12.20
CA LEU A 169 23.74 10.35 -12.11
C LEU A 169 24.02 10.85 -10.69
N PHE A 170 23.51 10.12 -9.68
CA PHE A 170 23.54 10.49 -8.27
C PHE A 170 24.76 9.91 -7.53
N ALA A 171 25.51 9.01 -8.16
CA ALA A 171 26.70 8.35 -7.59
C ALA A 171 27.68 9.27 -6.84
N PRO A 172 27.96 10.54 -7.23
CA PRO A 172 28.81 11.43 -6.43
C PRO A 172 28.25 11.76 -5.05
N ILE A 173 26.92 11.85 -4.91
CA ILE A 173 26.22 12.11 -3.65
C ILE A 173 26.22 10.85 -2.78
N GLU A 174 25.92 9.70 -3.38
CA GLU A 174 25.96 8.40 -2.70
C GLU A 174 27.38 8.07 -2.19
N GLU A 175 28.40 8.30 -3.02
CA GLU A 175 29.82 8.12 -2.65
C GLU A 175 30.25 9.11 -1.56
N ALA A 176 29.84 10.39 -1.64
CA ALA A 176 30.13 11.36 -0.59
C ALA A 176 29.48 10.96 0.75
N ALA A 177 28.29 10.37 0.74
CA ALA A 177 27.62 9.84 1.93
C ALA A 177 28.32 8.60 2.47
N ARG A 178 28.80 7.72 1.59
CA ARG A 178 29.54 6.50 1.96
C ARG A 178 30.91 6.81 2.58
N VAL A 179 31.62 7.81 2.07
CA VAL A 179 32.98 8.16 2.52
C VAL A 179 32.95 9.09 3.75
N ASN A 180 32.06 10.08 3.79
CA ASN A 180 32.07 11.15 4.80
C ASN A 180 30.88 11.11 5.76
N GLY A 181 29.91 10.21 5.53
CA GLY A 181 28.67 10.12 6.29
C GLY A 181 27.57 11.08 5.79
N VAL A 182 26.32 10.72 6.05
CA VAL A 182 25.12 11.52 5.71
C VAL A 182 25.16 12.96 6.24
N PRO A 183 25.62 13.24 7.49
CA PRO A 183 25.69 14.62 8.00
C PRO A 183 26.56 15.56 7.14
N HIS A 184 27.69 15.05 6.63
CA HIS A 184 28.57 15.82 5.74
C HIS A 184 27.87 16.19 4.43
N VAL A 185 27.14 15.24 3.83
CA VAL A 185 26.38 15.48 2.58
C VAL A 185 25.27 16.50 2.78
N VAL A 186 24.59 16.49 3.93
CA VAL A 186 23.59 17.51 4.29
C VAL A 186 24.23 18.89 4.45
N GLU A 187 25.36 19.00 5.15
CA GLU A 187 26.12 20.26 5.31
C GLU A 187 26.62 20.81 3.96
N HIS A 188 27.00 19.93 3.04
CA HIS A 188 27.57 20.27 1.73
C HIS A 188 26.55 20.14 0.58
N ALA A 189 25.25 20.19 0.87
CA ALA A 189 24.20 19.91 -0.10
C ALA A 189 24.20 20.88 -1.30
N GLY A 190 24.38 22.18 -1.06
CA GLY A 190 24.33 23.21 -2.11
C GLY A 190 25.33 22.96 -3.26
N PRO A 191 26.64 22.77 -3.01
CA PRO A 191 27.60 22.38 -4.03
C PRO A 191 27.25 21.06 -4.75
N LEU A 192 26.86 20.02 -4.01
CA LEU A 192 26.55 18.70 -4.56
C LEU A 192 25.32 18.73 -5.48
N LEU A 193 24.27 19.45 -5.10
CA LEU A 193 23.05 19.60 -5.90
C LEU A 193 23.26 20.51 -7.12
N ARG A 194 24.23 21.43 -7.09
CA ARG A 194 24.65 22.16 -8.31
C ARG A 194 25.38 21.25 -9.30
N ASP A 195 26.33 20.44 -8.84
CA ASP A 195 27.01 19.45 -9.71
C ASP A 195 25.99 18.46 -10.31
N LEU A 196 25.03 18.00 -9.50
CA LEU A 196 23.93 17.17 -9.98
C LEU A 196 23.10 17.87 -11.08
N ARG A 197 22.71 19.13 -10.90
CA ARG A 197 21.96 19.88 -11.94
C ARG A 197 22.75 20.03 -13.25
N GLU A 198 24.06 20.24 -13.19
CA GLU A 198 24.91 20.24 -14.40
C GLU A 198 24.92 18.85 -15.09
N ARG A 199 25.02 17.76 -14.32
CA ARG A 199 24.94 16.38 -14.85
C ARG A 199 23.58 16.09 -15.49
N LEU A 200 22.48 16.48 -14.85
CA LEU A 200 21.12 16.31 -15.36
C LEU A 200 20.90 17.10 -16.65
N HIS A 201 21.47 18.30 -16.76
CA HIS A 201 21.45 19.11 -17.98
C HIS A 201 22.33 18.51 -19.09
N ALA A 202 23.53 18.01 -18.77
CA ALA A 202 24.39 17.32 -19.72
C ALA A 202 23.77 16.00 -20.24
N ALA A 203 23.09 15.25 -19.36
CA ALA A 203 22.27 14.09 -19.71
C ALA A 203 20.98 14.47 -20.47
N GLY A 204 20.64 15.76 -20.55
CA GLY A 204 19.46 16.33 -21.19
C GLY A 204 18.13 15.89 -20.55
N ILE A 205 18.15 15.61 -19.25
CA ILE A 205 16.96 15.45 -18.39
C ILE A 205 16.32 16.83 -18.13
N LEU A 206 17.15 17.86 -18.00
CA LEU A 206 16.74 19.26 -17.96
C LEU A 206 16.79 19.85 -19.39
N GLU A 207 15.94 20.84 -19.66
CA GLU A 207 15.90 21.50 -20.96
C GLU A 207 17.17 22.33 -21.25
N ARG A 208 17.44 22.61 -22.54
CA ARG A 208 18.64 23.36 -22.95
C ARG A 208 18.57 24.85 -22.59
N GLY A 209 17.37 25.43 -22.56
CA GLY A 209 17.16 26.86 -22.30
C GLY A 209 16.88 27.22 -20.83
N ASP A 210 16.59 26.23 -19.99
CA ASP A 210 16.24 26.41 -18.58
C ASP A 210 16.80 25.24 -17.76
N ARG A 211 17.60 25.56 -16.75
CA ARG A 211 18.34 24.61 -15.91
C ARG A 211 17.56 24.13 -14.68
N LEU A 212 16.27 24.45 -14.58
CA LEU A 212 15.33 23.91 -13.60
C LEU A 212 14.13 23.22 -14.27
N ARG A 213 13.86 23.50 -15.54
CA ARG A 213 12.78 22.87 -16.30
C ARG A 213 13.16 21.45 -16.76
N ILE A 214 12.39 20.47 -16.31
CA ILE A 214 12.56 19.06 -16.68
C ILE A 214 11.94 18.83 -18.07
N ALA A 215 12.60 18.02 -18.90
CA ALA A 215 12.13 17.69 -20.24
C ALA A 215 10.76 16.96 -20.18
N PRO A 216 9.77 17.32 -21.02
CA PRO A 216 8.43 16.71 -20.99
C PRO A 216 8.42 15.18 -21.12
N ALA A 217 9.32 14.61 -21.91
CA ALA A 217 9.48 13.15 -22.09
C ALA A 217 10.15 12.43 -20.90
N VAL A 218 10.58 13.18 -19.87
CA VAL A 218 11.00 12.64 -18.56
C VAL A 218 9.88 12.80 -17.54
N LEU A 219 9.16 13.95 -17.55
CA LEU A 219 7.99 14.17 -16.69
C LEU A 219 6.85 13.20 -17.01
N HIS A 220 6.65 12.91 -18.30
CA HIS A 220 5.68 11.97 -18.83
C HIS A 220 6.42 11.04 -19.79
N PRO A 221 7.06 9.97 -19.28
CA PRO A 221 7.64 8.96 -20.14
C PRO A 221 6.53 8.30 -20.96
N ASP A 222 6.83 7.95 -22.21
CA ASP A 222 5.86 7.28 -23.07
C ASP A 222 5.60 5.87 -22.55
N ALA A 223 4.48 5.72 -21.87
CA ALA A 223 4.03 4.45 -21.28
C ALA A 223 4.01 3.30 -22.29
N SER A 224 3.83 3.60 -23.59
CA SER A 224 3.80 2.58 -24.65
C SER A 224 5.13 1.87 -24.89
N ARG A 225 6.23 2.46 -24.40
CA ARG A 225 7.61 1.98 -24.57
C ARG A 225 8.14 1.21 -23.36
N ALA A 226 7.33 1.02 -22.33
CA ALA A 226 7.56 0.05 -21.26
C ALA A 226 6.52 -1.07 -21.36
N ARG A 227 6.95 -2.33 -21.37
CA ARG A 227 6.10 -3.51 -21.56
C ARG A 227 6.57 -4.70 -20.72
N PRO A 228 5.65 -5.52 -20.17
CA PRO A 228 6.02 -6.82 -19.61
C PRO A 228 6.74 -7.66 -20.68
N ALA A 229 7.95 -8.11 -20.37
CA ALA A 229 8.86 -8.79 -21.30
C ALA A 229 9.19 -10.22 -20.85
N ALA A 230 9.19 -10.49 -19.54
CA ALA A 230 9.27 -11.84 -19.01
C ALA A 230 8.64 -11.96 -17.61
N LEU A 231 8.25 -13.19 -17.26
CA LEU A 231 8.01 -13.62 -15.89
C LEU A 231 9.20 -14.46 -15.44
N THR A 232 9.77 -14.17 -14.28
CA THR A 232 10.84 -14.97 -13.69
C THR A 232 10.36 -15.58 -12.38
N LEU A 233 10.45 -16.91 -12.29
CA LEU A 233 10.25 -17.70 -11.08
C LEU A 233 11.62 -18.06 -10.50
N ALA A 234 11.83 -17.89 -9.20
CA ALA A 234 13.08 -18.24 -8.53
C ALA A 234 12.85 -18.68 -7.08
N SER A 235 13.55 -19.72 -6.62
CA SER A 235 13.54 -20.11 -5.21
C SER A 235 14.31 -19.12 -4.34
N SER A 236 13.86 -18.93 -3.09
CA SER A 236 14.44 -17.99 -2.11
C SER A 236 15.89 -18.27 -1.72
N ASP A 237 16.44 -19.43 -2.09
CA ASP A 237 17.83 -19.84 -1.91
C ASP A 237 18.68 -19.72 -3.21
N GLY A 238 18.05 -19.37 -4.35
CA GLY A 238 18.67 -19.29 -5.66
C GLY A 238 19.03 -20.64 -6.31
N SER A 239 18.63 -21.78 -5.72
CA SER A 239 18.97 -23.11 -6.25
C SER A 239 18.21 -23.49 -7.53
N ALA A 240 17.01 -22.92 -7.73
CA ALA A 240 16.17 -23.17 -8.88
C ALA A 240 15.55 -21.88 -9.42
N GLY A 241 15.33 -21.83 -10.73
CA GLY A 241 14.60 -20.73 -11.36
C GLY A 241 14.27 -20.98 -12.82
N LEU A 242 13.29 -20.25 -13.34
CA LEU A 242 12.78 -20.34 -14.70
C LEU A 242 12.32 -18.95 -15.18
N ARG A 243 12.88 -18.48 -16.29
CA ARG A 243 12.46 -17.26 -16.98
C ARG A 243 11.57 -17.62 -18.18
N LEU A 244 10.43 -16.96 -18.30
CA LEU A 244 9.41 -17.17 -19.31
C LEU A 244 9.19 -15.87 -20.08
N GLU A 245 9.44 -15.85 -21.38
CA GLU A 245 9.23 -14.64 -22.20
C GLU A 245 7.74 -14.33 -22.39
N CYS A 246 7.37 -13.07 -22.15
CA CYS A 246 5.99 -12.59 -22.24
C CYS A 246 5.65 -12.17 -23.67
N ALA A 247 5.34 -13.14 -24.53
CA ALA A 247 4.56 -12.85 -25.73
C ALA A 247 3.18 -12.32 -25.29
N PRO A 248 2.71 -11.13 -25.76
CA PRO A 248 1.44 -10.54 -25.33
C PRO A 248 0.24 -11.47 -25.47
N GLU A 249 0.25 -12.33 -26.48
CA GLU A 249 -0.81 -13.31 -26.79
C GLU A 249 -0.87 -14.48 -25.79
N LEU A 250 0.19 -14.69 -25.01
CA LEU A 250 0.31 -15.73 -24.00
C LEU A 250 0.11 -15.20 -22.57
N LEU A 251 0.23 -13.90 -22.34
CA LEU A 251 0.29 -13.30 -21.01
C LEU A 251 -0.95 -13.59 -20.15
N ALA A 252 -2.15 -13.55 -20.73
CA ALA A 252 -3.38 -13.94 -20.02
C ALA A 252 -3.39 -15.44 -19.61
N GLY A 253 -2.86 -16.33 -20.45
CA GLY A 253 -2.74 -17.76 -20.12
C GLY A 253 -1.62 -18.06 -19.12
N LEU A 254 -0.54 -17.26 -19.13
CA LEU A 254 0.50 -17.31 -18.10
C LEU A 254 -0.04 -16.81 -16.75
N HIS A 255 -0.85 -15.75 -16.73
CA HIS A 255 -1.53 -15.26 -15.54
C HIS A 255 -2.50 -16.32 -14.97
N ASP A 256 -3.39 -16.89 -15.79
CA ASP A 256 -4.27 -18.00 -15.37
C ASP A 256 -3.45 -19.13 -14.68
N LEU A 257 -2.29 -19.47 -15.23
CA LEU A 257 -1.39 -20.48 -14.66
C LEU A 257 -0.73 -20.03 -13.35
N MET A 258 -0.21 -18.79 -13.28
CA MET A 258 0.45 -18.28 -12.07
C MET A 258 -0.53 -18.24 -10.90
N ALA A 259 -1.75 -17.76 -11.11
CA ALA A 259 -2.79 -17.75 -10.08
C ALA A 259 -3.13 -19.16 -9.58
N ALA A 260 -3.33 -20.12 -10.50
CA ALA A 260 -3.61 -21.51 -10.15
C ALA A 260 -2.46 -22.18 -9.39
N LEU A 261 -1.21 -21.92 -9.81
CA LEU A 261 0.00 -22.47 -9.16
C LEU A 261 0.25 -21.88 -7.76
N HIS A 262 -0.13 -20.63 -7.51
CA HIS A 262 -0.08 -20.00 -6.20
C HIS A 262 -1.29 -20.33 -5.30
N GLY A 263 -2.22 -21.16 -5.80
CA GLY A 263 -3.34 -21.70 -5.03
C GLY A 263 -4.62 -20.88 -5.05
N ASP A 264 -4.82 -19.97 -6.02
CA ASP A 264 -6.13 -19.35 -6.21
C ASP A 264 -7.13 -20.37 -6.79
N ALA A 265 -8.11 -20.76 -5.97
CA ALA A 265 -9.12 -21.74 -6.35
C ALA A 265 -10.03 -21.26 -7.50
N ARG A 266 -10.16 -19.95 -7.74
CA ARG A 266 -10.93 -19.42 -8.88
C ARG A 266 -10.26 -19.76 -10.22
N ALA A 267 -8.93 -19.72 -10.25
CA ALA A 267 -8.13 -20.07 -11.42
C ALA A 267 -8.10 -21.60 -11.70
N ALA A 268 -8.58 -22.43 -10.77
CA ALA A 268 -8.73 -23.88 -10.95
C ALA A 268 -9.97 -24.28 -11.78
N GLY A 269 -10.71 -23.31 -12.34
CA GLY A 269 -11.77 -23.55 -13.32
C GLY A 269 -11.28 -24.21 -14.61
N ALA A 270 -12.19 -24.45 -15.56
CA ALA A 270 -11.84 -25.09 -16.83
C ALA A 270 -10.74 -24.27 -17.57
N PRO A 271 -9.56 -24.86 -17.86
CA PRO A 271 -8.42 -24.10 -18.35
C PRO A 271 -8.73 -23.39 -19.67
N SER A 272 -8.28 -22.14 -19.79
CA SER A 272 -8.46 -21.39 -21.03
C SER A 272 -7.82 -22.12 -22.21
N PRO A 273 -8.38 -22.05 -23.43
CA PRO A 273 -7.79 -22.70 -24.60
C PRO A 273 -6.36 -22.24 -24.91
N ALA A 274 -5.95 -21.08 -24.40
CA ALA A 274 -4.56 -20.61 -24.42
C ALA A 274 -3.69 -21.36 -23.40
N LEU A 275 -4.14 -21.43 -22.14
CA LEU A 275 -3.49 -22.18 -21.07
C LEU A 275 -3.25 -23.65 -21.46
N LEU A 276 -4.24 -24.34 -22.01
CA LEU A 276 -4.10 -25.74 -22.47
C LEU A 276 -2.92 -25.98 -23.45
N ARG A 277 -2.53 -24.98 -24.26
CA ARG A 277 -1.41 -25.10 -25.22
C ARG A 277 -0.04 -25.03 -24.54
N ILE A 278 0.09 -24.26 -23.46
CA ILE A 278 1.36 -24.01 -22.76
C ILE A 278 1.53 -24.90 -21.51
N HIS A 279 0.41 -25.28 -20.87
CA HIS A 279 0.33 -25.94 -19.56
C HIS A 279 1.21 -27.19 -19.44
N GLY A 280 1.02 -28.17 -20.34
CA GLY A 280 1.66 -29.48 -20.19
C GLY A 280 3.19 -29.46 -20.36
N GLY A 281 3.72 -28.55 -21.19
CA GLY A 281 5.17 -28.38 -21.33
C GLY A 281 5.78 -27.65 -20.14
N LEU A 282 5.13 -26.56 -19.71
CA LEU A 282 5.60 -25.72 -18.63
C LEU A 282 5.56 -26.41 -17.26
N LEU A 283 4.51 -27.18 -16.94
CA LEU A 283 4.47 -27.96 -15.69
C LEU A 283 5.63 -28.94 -15.58
N ARG A 284 5.94 -29.70 -16.66
CA ARG A 284 7.09 -30.62 -16.66
C ARG A 284 8.42 -29.90 -16.49
N GLU A 285 8.55 -28.68 -17.00
CA GLU A 285 9.77 -27.89 -16.85
C GLU A 285 9.91 -27.31 -15.43
N LEU A 286 8.80 -26.94 -14.78
CA LEU A 286 8.77 -26.54 -13.37
C LEU A 286 9.09 -27.72 -12.44
N GLU A 287 8.50 -28.90 -12.71
CA GLU A 287 8.77 -30.16 -12.02
C GLU A 287 10.25 -30.57 -12.15
N ARG A 288 10.79 -30.58 -13.38
CA ARG A 288 12.20 -30.91 -13.67
C ARG A 288 13.18 -29.95 -12.98
N ARG A 289 12.76 -28.73 -12.66
CA ARG A 289 13.54 -27.73 -11.92
C ARG A 289 13.29 -27.75 -10.41
N GLY A 290 12.40 -28.60 -9.91
CA GLY A 290 12.07 -28.68 -8.48
C GLY A 290 11.31 -27.47 -7.95
N LEU A 291 10.61 -26.71 -8.81
CA LEU A 291 9.86 -25.50 -8.44
C LEU A 291 8.43 -25.79 -7.94
N LEU A 292 7.93 -27.01 -8.13
CA LEU A 292 6.63 -27.45 -7.64
C LEU A 292 6.73 -28.11 -6.26
N LEU A 293 5.63 -28.11 -5.50
CA LEU A 293 5.48 -28.95 -4.31
C LEU A 293 5.37 -30.43 -4.71
N ASP A 294 5.98 -31.32 -3.92
CA ASP A 294 5.82 -32.76 -4.08
C ASP A 294 4.38 -33.17 -3.76
N ALA A 295 3.76 -33.96 -4.64
CA ALA A 295 2.35 -34.36 -4.51
C ALA A 295 2.03 -35.21 -3.25
N GLU A 296 3.04 -35.76 -2.58
CA GLU A 296 2.89 -36.47 -1.29
C GLU A 296 2.93 -35.52 -0.07
N SER A 297 3.30 -34.25 -0.26
CA SER A 297 3.31 -33.23 0.80
C SER A 297 1.94 -32.58 1.02
N GLU A 298 1.00 -32.73 0.08
CA GLU A 298 -0.39 -32.32 0.29
C GLU A 298 -1.10 -33.33 1.19
N SER A 299 -1.45 -32.91 2.42
CA SER A 299 -2.49 -33.62 3.17
C SER A 299 -3.79 -33.62 2.33
N PRO A 300 -4.53 -34.73 2.25
CA PRO A 300 -5.74 -34.83 1.43
C PRO A 300 -6.89 -34.05 2.05
N GLY A 301 -6.82 -32.72 1.93
CA GLY A 301 -7.90 -31.80 2.22
C GLY A 301 -9.01 -31.90 1.16
N ASP A 302 -10.20 -31.47 1.57
CA ASP A 302 -11.36 -31.34 0.71
C ASP A 302 -11.10 -30.26 -0.37
N PRO A 303 -11.11 -30.60 -1.68
CA PRO A 303 -10.74 -29.67 -2.75
C PRO A 303 -11.74 -28.52 -2.93
N ASP A 304 -12.98 -28.67 -2.45
CA ASP A 304 -14.01 -27.62 -2.50
C ASP A 304 -13.99 -26.72 -1.25
N ARG A 305 -13.19 -27.10 -0.23
CA ARG A 305 -13.02 -26.33 1.00
C ARG A 305 -11.71 -25.57 0.95
N GLU A 306 -11.79 -24.28 0.59
CA GLU A 306 -10.70 -23.35 0.87
C GLU A 306 -10.28 -23.48 2.35
N PRO A 307 -9.03 -23.87 2.64
CA PRO A 307 -8.51 -23.78 3.98
C PRO A 307 -8.25 -22.29 4.26
N ASP A 308 -9.26 -21.60 4.78
CA ASP A 308 -9.08 -20.33 5.46
C ASP A 308 -8.23 -20.62 6.70
N ALA A 309 -6.90 -20.65 6.52
CA ALA A 309 -5.91 -20.88 7.57
C ALA A 309 -5.98 -19.78 8.65
N TRP A 310 -6.67 -18.69 8.34
CA TRP A 310 -6.88 -17.54 9.19
C TRP A 310 -8.17 -17.68 10.00
N PRO A 311 -8.14 -17.31 11.29
CA PRO A 311 -9.32 -17.33 12.13
C PRO A 311 -10.33 -16.29 11.61
N SER A 312 -11.62 -16.62 11.67
CA SER A 312 -12.71 -15.67 11.34
C SER A 312 -12.52 -14.34 12.06
N ALA A 313 -12.18 -13.29 11.33
CA ALA A 313 -11.76 -11.99 11.83
C ALA A 313 -12.24 -10.89 10.87
N ASP A 314 -12.51 -9.71 11.40
CA ASP A 314 -13.03 -8.58 10.61
C ASP A 314 -11.89 -7.88 9.84
N ALA A 315 -10.66 -7.91 10.37
CA ALA A 315 -9.44 -7.51 9.66
C ALA A 315 -8.23 -8.40 10.00
N THR A 316 -7.24 -8.43 9.11
CA THR A 316 -5.93 -9.08 9.29
C THR A 316 -4.84 -8.16 8.76
N TRP A 317 -3.79 -7.93 9.54
CA TRP A 317 -2.57 -7.29 9.05
C TRP A 317 -1.57 -8.35 8.61
N ILE A 318 -1.29 -8.42 7.31
CA ILE A 318 -0.36 -9.38 6.70
C ILE A 318 1.09 -8.89 6.83
N GLY A 319 1.30 -7.57 6.73
CA GLY A 319 2.58 -6.89 6.96
C GLY A 319 2.72 -5.62 6.14
N HIS A 320 3.62 -4.71 6.54
CA HIS A 320 3.82 -3.41 5.89
C HIS A 320 2.46 -2.69 5.66
N ASN A 321 2.00 -2.55 4.41
CA ASN A 321 0.71 -1.95 4.06
C ASN A 321 -0.43 -2.96 3.82
N THR A 322 -0.13 -4.26 3.75
CA THR A 322 -1.11 -5.28 3.36
C THR A 322 -2.12 -5.59 4.47
N VAL A 323 -3.39 -5.26 4.24
CA VAL A 323 -4.51 -5.53 5.17
C VAL A 323 -5.64 -6.25 4.46
N VAL A 324 -6.10 -7.39 4.99
CA VAL A 324 -7.31 -8.09 4.52
C VAL A 324 -8.48 -7.72 5.42
N VAL A 325 -9.54 -7.16 4.86
CA VAL A 325 -10.80 -6.81 5.56
C VAL A 325 -11.90 -7.76 5.10
N ARG A 326 -12.68 -8.30 6.05
CA ARG A 326 -13.68 -9.34 5.77
C ARG A 326 -15.04 -9.01 6.37
N SER A 327 -16.09 -9.32 5.61
CA SER A 327 -17.47 -9.42 6.11
C SER A 327 -17.84 -10.89 6.36
N GLY A 328 -19.13 -11.20 6.44
CA GLY A 328 -19.60 -12.58 6.46
C GLY A 328 -19.54 -13.30 5.11
N THR A 329 -19.40 -12.56 4.00
CA THR A 329 -19.52 -13.10 2.62
C THR A 329 -18.46 -12.58 1.65
N THR A 330 -17.82 -11.45 1.94
CA THR A 330 -16.92 -10.71 1.04
C THR A 330 -15.57 -10.48 1.71
N ARG A 331 -14.48 -10.48 0.93
CA ARG A 331 -13.12 -10.22 1.42
C ARG A 331 -12.40 -9.25 0.48
N VAL A 332 -11.88 -8.15 1.01
CA VAL A 332 -11.04 -7.21 0.25
C VAL A 332 -9.64 -7.16 0.84
N ILE A 333 -8.63 -7.00 -0.02
CA ILE A 333 -7.23 -6.82 0.39
C ILE A 333 -6.74 -5.45 -0.08
N VAL A 334 -6.08 -4.70 0.80
CA VAL A 334 -5.41 -3.43 0.51
C VAL A 334 -3.92 -3.70 0.30
N ASP A 335 -3.31 -3.07 -0.70
CA ASP A 335 -1.87 -3.07 -0.99
C ASP A 335 -1.18 -4.43 -0.80
N PRO A 336 -1.53 -5.46 -1.60
CA PRO A 336 -1.06 -6.81 -1.40
C PRO A 336 0.43 -6.97 -1.76
N TRP A 337 1.23 -7.37 -0.78
CA TRP A 337 2.61 -7.79 -0.95
C TRP A 337 2.85 -9.12 -0.25
N LEU A 338 3.12 -10.17 -1.03
CA LEU A 338 3.31 -11.54 -0.52
C LEU A 338 4.72 -12.01 -0.86
N ALA A 339 5.65 -11.82 0.09
CA ALA A 339 7.02 -12.31 -0.04
C ALA A 339 7.08 -13.85 -0.03
N PRO A 340 8.04 -14.48 -0.74
CA PRO A 340 8.23 -15.93 -0.68
C PRO A 340 8.82 -16.35 0.67
N ARG A 341 8.44 -17.54 1.14
CA ARG A 341 8.99 -18.13 2.38
C ARG A 341 10.48 -18.42 2.23
N ALA A 342 11.20 -18.45 3.36
CA ALA A 342 12.62 -18.77 3.35
C ALA A 342 13.10 -19.35 4.69
N SER A 343 14.04 -20.30 4.60
CA SER A 343 14.70 -20.94 5.74
C SER A 343 15.52 -19.97 6.61
N ARG A 344 15.84 -18.78 6.08
CA ARG A 344 16.48 -17.69 6.83
C ARG A 344 15.56 -17.01 7.85
N TYR A 345 14.24 -17.10 7.68
CA TYR A 345 13.28 -16.57 8.65
C TYR A 345 12.91 -17.64 9.70
N PRO A 346 12.43 -17.25 10.89
CA PRO A 346 12.06 -18.21 11.94
C PRO A 346 10.99 -19.20 11.47
N ALA A 347 11.12 -20.47 11.84
CA ALA A 347 10.20 -21.52 11.37
C ALA A 347 8.72 -21.29 11.75
N GLY A 348 8.47 -20.64 12.90
CA GLY A 348 7.14 -20.23 13.36
C GLY A 348 6.75 -18.78 13.04
N TYR A 349 7.49 -18.13 12.12
CA TYR A 349 7.20 -16.77 11.64
C TYR A 349 7.69 -16.60 10.19
N GLN A 350 6.83 -16.95 9.24
CA GLN A 350 7.12 -16.94 7.81
C GLN A 350 6.19 -15.97 7.08
N PRO A 351 6.57 -15.47 5.88
CA PRO A 351 5.65 -14.78 4.99
C PRO A 351 4.37 -15.57 4.72
N VAL A 352 3.26 -14.85 4.64
CA VAL A 352 1.95 -15.38 4.23
C VAL A 352 1.95 -15.58 2.72
N VAL A 353 1.68 -16.79 2.24
CA VAL A 353 1.56 -17.05 0.79
C VAL A 353 0.11 -16.94 0.33
N ARG A 354 -0.10 -16.70 -0.98
CA ARG A 354 -1.44 -16.54 -1.61
C ARG A 354 -2.44 -17.61 -1.17
N ALA A 355 -2.04 -18.88 -1.16
CA ALA A 355 -2.91 -20.01 -0.79
C ALA A 355 -3.50 -19.90 0.63
N GLU A 356 -2.83 -19.21 1.56
CA GLU A 356 -3.32 -19.05 2.94
C GLU A 356 -4.46 -18.02 3.05
N LEU A 357 -4.58 -17.07 2.12
CA LEU A 357 -5.55 -15.96 2.22
C LEU A 357 -7.01 -16.39 1.94
N GLY A 358 -7.21 -17.58 1.36
CA GLY A 358 -8.48 -18.03 0.80
C GLY A 358 -8.98 -17.12 -0.34
N ARG A 359 -10.29 -17.05 -0.51
CA ARG A 359 -10.98 -16.18 -1.47
C ARG A 359 -10.63 -14.71 -1.25
N ILE A 360 -10.43 -13.95 -2.32
CA ILE A 360 -10.39 -12.49 -2.29
C ILE A 360 -11.31 -11.98 -3.40
N ASP A 361 -12.19 -11.03 -3.07
CA ASP A 361 -13.19 -10.46 -3.99
C ASP A 361 -12.69 -9.24 -4.74
N ALA A 362 -11.99 -8.37 -4.03
CA ALA A 362 -11.36 -7.20 -4.63
C ALA A 362 -10.00 -6.90 -3.99
N ILE A 363 -9.14 -6.33 -4.81
CA ILE A 363 -7.85 -5.76 -4.43
C ILE A 363 -8.00 -4.24 -4.52
N LEU A 364 -7.57 -3.52 -3.48
CA LEU A 364 -7.48 -2.06 -3.46
C LEU A 364 -5.99 -1.69 -3.44
N VAL A 365 -5.53 -0.93 -4.43
CA VAL A 365 -4.15 -0.38 -4.43
C VAL A 365 -4.22 1.11 -4.14
N THR A 366 -3.46 1.60 -3.17
CA THR A 366 -3.49 3.01 -2.74
C THR A 366 -2.74 3.91 -3.72
N HIS A 367 -1.51 3.57 -4.09
CA HIS A 367 -0.71 4.33 -5.04
C HIS A 367 0.36 3.43 -5.69
N SER A 368 1.14 3.98 -6.62
CA SER A 368 2.00 3.18 -7.51
C SER A 368 3.44 2.98 -7.06
N HIS A 369 3.81 3.23 -5.81
CA HIS A 369 5.17 2.90 -5.36
C HIS A 369 5.36 1.36 -5.26
N PRO A 370 6.60 0.86 -5.42
CA PRO A 370 6.86 -0.58 -5.55
C PRO A 370 6.53 -1.42 -4.32
N ASP A 371 6.31 -0.80 -3.16
CA ASP A 371 5.92 -1.41 -1.89
C ASP A 371 4.39 -1.42 -1.64
N HIS A 372 3.62 -0.83 -2.56
CA HIS A 372 2.14 -0.83 -2.59
C HIS A 372 1.57 -1.48 -3.86
N PHE A 373 2.17 -1.18 -5.01
CA PHE A 373 1.83 -1.77 -6.30
C PHE A 373 2.89 -2.81 -6.68
N VAL A 374 2.58 -4.08 -6.40
CA VAL A 374 3.50 -5.22 -6.58
C VAL A 374 2.96 -6.17 -7.67
N PRO A 375 3.26 -5.94 -8.98
CA PRO A 375 2.70 -6.72 -10.08
C PRO A 375 2.83 -8.24 -9.94
N GLU A 376 3.97 -8.71 -9.44
CA GLU A 376 4.27 -10.12 -9.18
C GLU A 376 3.49 -10.73 -8.01
N THR A 377 3.02 -9.93 -7.05
CA THR A 377 2.04 -10.39 -6.07
C THR A 377 0.64 -10.42 -6.68
N LEU A 378 0.31 -9.42 -7.51
CA LEU A 378 -1.00 -9.32 -8.16
C LEU A 378 -1.26 -10.51 -9.11
N LEU A 379 -0.24 -10.97 -9.87
CA LEU A 379 -0.31 -12.16 -10.72
C LEU A 379 -0.56 -13.49 -9.98
N GLN A 380 -0.56 -13.50 -8.65
CA GLN A 380 -0.92 -14.68 -7.83
C GLN A 380 -2.44 -14.79 -7.61
N PHE A 381 -3.21 -13.74 -7.95
CA PHE A 381 -4.67 -13.73 -7.85
C PHE A 381 -5.30 -14.04 -9.20
N ASP A 382 -6.49 -14.63 -9.21
CA ASP A 382 -7.23 -14.84 -10.45
C ASP A 382 -7.52 -13.52 -11.17
N ARG A 383 -7.24 -13.45 -12.48
CA ARG A 383 -7.37 -12.23 -13.29
C ARG A 383 -8.78 -11.64 -13.40
N SER A 384 -9.82 -12.36 -12.95
CA SER A 384 -11.20 -11.85 -12.84
C SER A 384 -11.50 -11.16 -11.50
N VAL A 385 -10.57 -11.16 -10.54
CA VAL A 385 -10.69 -10.37 -9.32
C VAL A 385 -10.84 -8.89 -9.67
N THR A 386 -11.73 -8.18 -8.97
CA THR A 386 -11.86 -6.73 -9.14
C THR A 386 -10.62 -6.04 -8.59
N VAL A 387 -9.88 -5.30 -9.40
CA VAL A 387 -8.76 -4.47 -8.93
C VAL A 387 -9.17 -3.00 -8.99
N VAL A 388 -9.15 -2.33 -7.84
CA VAL A 388 -9.48 -0.92 -7.68
C VAL A 388 -8.19 -0.12 -7.50
N VAL A 389 -8.00 0.89 -8.34
CA VAL A 389 -6.81 1.75 -8.36
C VAL A 389 -7.20 3.24 -8.45
N PRO A 390 -6.30 4.16 -8.09
CA PRO A 390 -6.43 5.57 -8.40
C PRO A 390 -6.72 5.84 -9.87
N TRP A 391 -7.63 6.77 -10.14
CA TRP A 391 -7.66 7.43 -11.43
C TRP A 391 -6.47 8.38 -11.56
N ILE A 392 -5.78 8.33 -12.70
CA ILE A 392 -4.81 9.34 -13.13
C ILE A 392 -5.10 9.72 -14.58
N GLU A 393 -4.70 10.93 -14.99
CA GLU A 393 -4.87 11.39 -16.39
C GLU A 393 -3.95 10.64 -17.35
N ARG A 394 -2.70 10.40 -16.94
CA ARG A 394 -1.66 9.67 -17.67
C ARG A 394 -0.49 9.32 -16.75
N GLU A 395 0.32 8.35 -17.17
CA GLU A 395 1.61 8.02 -16.53
C GLU A 395 2.54 9.26 -16.43
N SER A 396 3.33 9.31 -15.36
CA SER A 396 4.29 10.38 -15.08
C SER A 396 5.53 9.84 -14.39
N LEU A 397 6.54 10.67 -14.18
CA LEU A 397 7.75 10.33 -13.42
C LEU A 397 7.45 9.78 -12.01
N LEU A 398 6.33 10.21 -11.40
CA LEU A 398 5.96 9.86 -10.02
C LEU A 398 4.74 8.93 -9.90
N ALA A 399 4.07 8.59 -11.01
CA ALA A 399 2.85 7.79 -10.98
C ALA A 399 2.75 6.87 -12.20
N VAL A 400 2.61 5.56 -11.96
CA VAL A 400 2.36 4.52 -12.97
C VAL A 400 0.88 4.57 -13.39
N ASP A 401 0.58 4.41 -14.68
CA ASP A 401 -0.80 4.09 -15.10
C ASP A 401 -1.11 2.63 -14.75
N MET A 402 -1.42 2.39 -13.47
CA MET A 402 -1.73 1.06 -12.95
C MET A 402 -2.88 0.41 -13.73
N ALA A 403 -3.85 1.19 -14.22
CA ALA A 403 -4.98 0.67 -14.98
C ALA A 403 -4.57 0.17 -16.38
N LEU A 404 -3.59 0.82 -17.02
CA LEU A 404 -2.91 0.28 -18.20
C LEU A 404 -2.12 -0.99 -17.85
N ARG A 405 -1.23 -0.93 -16.83
CA ARG A 405 -0.32 -2.06 -16.50
C ARG A 405 -1.07 -3.33 -16.10
N LEU A 406 -2.16 -3.21 -15.34
CA LEU A 406 -2.99 -4.35 -14.97
C LEU A 406 -3.69 -4.98 -16.18
N ARG A 407 -4.15 -4.16 -17.15
CA ARG A 407 -4.75 -4.68 -18.39
C ARG A 407 -3.70 -5.32 -19.30
N GLU A 408 -2.48 -4.79 -19.35
CA GLU A 408 -1.34 -5.43 -20.01
C GLU A 408 -1.07 -6.81 -19.41
N LEU A 409 -1.13 -6.94 -18.08
CA LEU A 409 -1.02 -8.21 -17.35
C LEU A 409 -2.29 -9.11 -17.45
N GLY A 410 -3.33 -8.69 -18.16
CA GLY A 410 -4.52 -9.52 -18.44
C GLY A 410 -5.64 -9.47 -17.41
N PHE A 411 -5.62 -8.57 -16.42
CA PHE A 411 -6.74 -8.35 -15.51
C PHE A 411 -8.00 -7.90 -16.27
N ALA A 412 -9.14 -8.55 -15.98
CA ALA A 412 -10.40 -8.35 -16.69
C ALA A 412 -11.30 -7.26 -16.09
N ASP A 413 -11.20 -7.00 -14.78
CA ASP A 413 -12.03 -6.03 -14.05
C ASP A 413 -11.14 -5.04 -13.28
N VAL A 414 -10.60 -4.05 -14.01
CA VAL A 414 -9.77 -2.99 -13.43
C VAL A 414 -10.56 -1.67 -13.40
N ARG A 415 -10.86 -1.21 -12.19
CA ARG A 415 -11.70 -0.04 -11.91
C ARG A 415 -10.85 1.11 -11.37
N THR A 416 -10.89 2.25 -12.03
CA THR A 416 -10.29 3.50 -11.53
C THR A 416 -11.31 4.26 -10.69
N LEU A 417 -10.91 4.78 -9.53
CA LEU A 417 -11.72 5.69 -8.72
C LEU A 417 -11.05 7.06 -8.56
N HIS A 418 -11.83 8.12 -8.73
CA HIS A 418 -11.49 9.47 -8.31
C HIS A 418 -11.72 9.64 -6.80
N TRP A 419 -11.12 10.70 -6.23
CA TRP A 419 -11.34 11.07 -4.84
C TRP A 419 -12.82 11.37 -4.54
N TRP A 420 -13.29 10.86 -3.40
CA TRP A 420 -14.67 10.91 -2.90
C TRP A 420 -15.68 10.04 -3.67
N GLU A 421 -15.24 9.26 -4.66
CA GLU A 421 -16.08 8.20 -5.24
C GLU A 421 -16.12 6.97 -4.32
N ALA A 422 -17.24 6.24 -4.38
CA ALA A 422 -17.43 5.02 -3.62
C ALA A 422 -18.09 3.94 -4.48
N LEU A 423 -17.75 2.69 -4.20
CA LEU A 423 -18.34 1.51 -4.82
C LEU A 423 -18.66 0.45 -3.75
N ARG A 424 -19.50 -0.51 -4.15
CA ARG A 424 -19.86 -1.67 -3.33
C ARG A 424 -19.21 -2.92 -3.93
N ILE A 425 -18.40 -3.62 -3.15
CA ILE A 425 -17.96 -4.99 -3.45
C ILE A 425 -18.77 -5.91 -2.54
N GLY A 426 -19.65 -6.74 -3.10
CA GLY A 426 -20.53 -7.61 -2.30
C GLY A 426 -21.34 -6.83 -1.25
N ASP A 427 -21.04 -7.05 0.03
CA ASP A 427 -21.62 -6.34 1.18
C ASP A 427 -20.66 -5.32 1.85
N ILE A 428 -19.53 -5.02 1.22
CA ILE A 428 -18.50 -4.08 1.71
C ILE A 428 -18.52 -2.77 0.89
N ASP A 429 -18.81 -1.65 1.56
CA ASP A 429 -18.61 -0.31 0.99
C ASP A 429 -17.13 0.04 0.98
N VAL A 430 -16.63 0.53 -0.15
CA VAL A 430 -15.29 1.08 -0.32
C VAL A 430 -15.41 2.50 -0.87
N ALA A 431 -14.82 3.48 -0.19
CA ALA A 431 -14.69 4.85 -0.69
C ALA A 431 -13.21 5.20 -0.90
N ALA A 432 -12.91 5.73 -2.09
CA ALA A 432 -11.63 6.33 -2.41
C ALA A 432 -11.61 7.77 -1.86
N LEU A 433 -10.53 8.14 -1.19
CA LEU A 433 -10.36 9.42 -0.51
C LEU A 433 -9.01 10.04 -0.93
N PRO A 434 -8.83 11.37 -0.82
CA PRO A 434 -7.58 11.99 -1.22
C PRO A 434 -6.34 11.41 -0.56
N PHE A 435 -5.30 11.27 -1.37
CA PHE A 435 -3.93 11.02 -0.94
C PHE A 435 -3.15 12.33 -1.06
N TYR A 436 -2.85 12.92 0.10
CA TYR A 436 -1.94 14.06 0.24
C TYR A 436 -0.69 13.60 0.98
N GLY A 437 0.40 14.35 0.86
CA GLY A 437 1.71 13.90 1.32
C GLY A 437 2.37 12.98 0.31
N GLU A 438 3.50 12.43 0.72
CA GLU A 438 4.47 11.69 -0.10
C GLU A 438 4.73 12.36 -1.46
N GLN A 439 4.90 13.68 -1.44
CA GLN A 439 5.34 14.48 -2.58
C GLN A 439 6.81 14.90 -2.39
N PRO A 440 7.52 15.31 -3.46
CA PRO A 440 8.89 15.82 -3.38
C PRO A 440 9.16 16.90 -2.33
N THR A 441 8.15 17.68 -1.97
CA THR A 441 8.21 18.62 -0.84
C THR A 441 6.86 18.72 -0.17
N THR A 442 6.85 19.29 1.04
CA THR A 442 5.63 19.68 1.76
C THR A 442 5.03 21.02 1.28
N GLY A 443 5.57 21.63 0.22
CA GLY A 443 5.27 23.02 -0.15
C GLY A 443 5.56 23.34 -1.62
N ALA A 444 6.53 24.20 -1.91
CA ALA A 444 6.84 24.55 -3.31
C ALA A 444 7.46 23.35 -4.04
N GLN A 445 6.98 23.05 -5.26
CA GLN A 445 7.48 21.96 -6.09
C GLN A 445 7.72 22.48 -7.52
N LEU A 446 8.75 21.96 -8.19
CA LEU A 446 8.87 22.07 -9.65
C LEU A 446 7.84 21.13 -10.29
N CYS A 447 7.17 21.58 -11.35
CA CYS A 447 6.13 20.82 -12.06
C CYS A 447 5.04 20.26 -11.11
N PRO A 448 4.28 21.10 -10.37
CA PRO A 448 3.26 20.67 -9.40
C PRO A 448 2.09 19.86 -9.99
N GLU A 449 1.97 19.83 -11.31
CA GLU A 449 1.08 18.94 -12.07
C GLU A 449 1.53 17.47 -12.07
N VAL A 450 2.82 17.21 -11.82
CA VAL A 450 3.36 15.86 -11.61
C VAL A 450 3.39 15.55 -10.12
N ARG A 451 2.61 14.56 -9.72
CA ARG A 451 2.42 14.13 -8.33
C ARG A 451 2.58 12.62 -8.23
N ASN A 452 3.01 12.14 -7.07
CA ASN A 452 2.71 10.78 -6.66
C ASN A 452 1.21 10.72 -6.40
N ALA A 453 0.48 10.06 -7.31
CA ALA A 453 -0.97 10.07 -7.36
C ALA A 453 -1.54 8.81 -6.71
N GLY A 454 -2.44 9.00 -5.76
CA GLY A 454 -2.96 7.93 -4.93
C GLY A 454 -4.37 8.16 -4.42
N ASN A 455 -4.89 7.13 -3.75
CA ASN A 455 -6.10 7.10 -2.96
C ASN A 455 -5.75 6.60 -1.56
N THR A 456 -6.37 7.18 -0.54
CA THR A 456 -6.58 6.49 0.74
C THR A 456 -7.95 5.80 0.70
N TYR A 457 -8.17 4.71 1.45
CA TYR A 457 -9.42 3.96 1.38
C TYR A 457 -10.14 3.88 2.72
N LEU A 458 -11.43 4.20 2.72
CA LEU A 458 -12.38 3.84 3.77
C LEU A 458 -13.08 2.54 3.37
N VAL A 459 -13.02 1.52 4.22
CA VAL A 459 -13.64 0.21 4.03
C VAL A 459 -14.64 -0.04 5.16
N ARG A 460 -15.90 -0.35 4.81
CA ARG A 460 -16.97 -0.60 5.78
C ARG A 460 -17.72 -1.89 5.47
N THR A 461 -17.81 -2.76 6.46
CA THR A 461 -18.64 -3.97 6.46
C THR A 461 -19.87 -3.74 7.35
N PRO A 462 -20.85 -4.67 7.37
CA PRO A 462 -22.01 -4.56 8.27
C PRO A 462 -21.68 -4.55 9.77
N ARG A 463 -20.44 -4.86 10.18
CA ARG A 463 -20.04 -4.97 11.61
C ARG A 463 -18.73 -4.26 11.97
N PHE A 464 -17.98 -3.78 10.99
CA PHE A 464 -16.63 -3.25 11.19
C PHE A 464 -16.34 -2.13 10.17
N SER A 465 -15.52 -1.17 10.57
CA SER A 465 -15.12 -0.05 9.73
C SER A 465 -13.67 0.32 9.96
N CYS A 466 -12.90 0.45 8.89
CA CYS A 466 -11.53 0.93 8.96
C CYS A 466 -11.17 1.86 7.81
N ALA A 467 -10.12 2.65 8.00
CA ALA A 467 -9.48 3.38 6.93
C ALA A 467 -8.01 2.98 6.84
N ALA A 468 -7.49 2.87 5.62
CA ALA A 468 -6.09 2.63 5.31
C ALA A 468 -5.55 3.84 4.55
N ILE A 469 -4.62 4.58 5.18
CA ILE A 469 -4.15 5.87 4.67
C ILE A 469 -2.72 5.84 4.12
N ALA A 470 -2.07 4.67 4.09
CA ALA A 470 -0.74 4.47 3.53
C ALA A 470 0.27 5.52 4.02
N ASP A 471 1.16 5.97 3.13
CA ASP A 471 2.20 6.98 3.37
C ASP A 471 1.69 8.43 3.29
N SER A 472 0.38 8.64 3.40
CA SER A 472 -0.19 9.98 3.38
C SER A 472 0.28 10.86 4.54
N GLY A 473 0.15 12.17 4.33
CA GLY A 473 0.52 13.22 5.25
C GLY A 473 0.01 14.56 4.71
N ARG A 474 0.92 15.50 4.48
CA ARG A 474 0.59 16.84 4.00
C ARG A 474 1.51 17.30 2.87
N ASP A 475 0.93 17.99 1.91
CA ASP A 475 1.67 18.66 0.84
C ASP A 475 0.99 19.99 0.44
N ARG A 476 1.46 20.62 -0.64
CA ARG A 476 0.92 21.87 -1.17
C ARG A 476 -0.59 21.86 -1.42
N ALA A 477 -1.16 20.72 -1.81
CA ALA A 477 -2.54 20.57 -2.24
C ALA A 477 -3.51 20.30 -1.08
N GLY A 478 -3.02 19.83 0.08
CA GLY A 478 -3.87 19.50 1.22
C GLY A 478 -3.18 18.66 2.29
N ASP A 479 -3.98 18.23 3.27
CA ASP A 479 -3.56 17.50 4.46
C ASP A 479 -4.52 16.34 4.72
N VAL A 480 -4.01 15.14 5.06
CA VAL A 480 -4.84 13.97 5.35
C VAL A 480 -5.73 14.17 6.59
N ARG A 481 -5.40 15.09 7.50
CA ARG A 481 -6.27 15.43 8.64
C ARG A 481 -7.59 16.08 8.19
N ASP A 482 -7.54 16.95 7.18
CA ASP A 482 -8.74 17.53 6.58
C ASP A 482 -9.57 16.48 5.84
N VAL A 483 -8.91 15.51 5.21
CA VAL A 483 -9.55 14.35 4.58
C VAL A 483 -10.28 13.51 5.63
N ALA A 484 -9.61 13.18 6.73
CA ALA A 484 -10.17 12.41 7.84
C ALA A 484 -11.38 13.11 8.49
N PHE A 485 -11.28 14.42 8.75
CA PHE A 485 -12.40 15.20 9.29
C PHE A 485 -13.58 15.25 8.33
N ARG A 486 -13.35 15.48 7.03
CA ARG A 486 -14.44 15.45 6.03
C ARG A 486 -15.03 14.05 5.85
N ALA A 487 -14.22 13.00 5.92
CA ALA A 487 -14.70 11.62 5.87
C ALA A 487 -15.56 11.28 7.10
N PHE A 488 -15.18 11.75 8.30
CA PHE A 488 -16.02 11.68 9.49
C PHE A 488 -17.35 12.43 9.33
N GLN A 489 -17.34 13.66 8.78
CA GLN A 489 -18.58 14.41 8.50
C GLN A 489 -19.53 13.66 7.54
N GLN A 490 -18.99 12.93 6.57
CA GLN A 490 -19.76 12.24 5.53
C GLN A 490 -20.21 10.82 5.91
N TRP A 491 -19.38 10.07 6.63
CA TRP A 491 -19.59 8.64 6.91
C TRP A 491 -19.67 8.28 8.41
N GLY A 492 -19.31 9.21 9.31
CA GLY A 492 -19.25 8.98 10.76
C GLY A 492 -17.91 8.39 11.23
N PRO A 493 -17.81 8.03 12.52
CA PRO A 493 -16.60 7.49 13.12
C PRO A 493 -16.28 6.09 12.59
N ILE A 494 -15.01 5.69 12.69
CA ILE A 494 -14.51 4.36 12.29
C ILE A 494 -13.98 3.58 13.50
N ASP A 495 -13.90 2.26 13.38
CA ASP A 495 -13.32 1.41 14.43
C ASP A 495 -11.80 1.53 14.45
N VAL A 496 -11.13 1.39 13.29
CA VAL A 496 -9.66 1.33 13.22
C VAL A 496 -9.12 2.23 12.10
N LEU A 497 -8.18 3.11 12.43
CA LEU A 497 -7.32 3.79 11.43
C LEU A 497 -6.00 3.02 11.31
N PHE A 498 -5.68 2.54 10.11
CA PHE A 498 -4.34 2.07 9.73
C PHE A 498 -3.58 3.25 9.10
N ALA A 499 -2.52 3.72 9.76
CA ALA A 499 -1.80 4.93 9.38
C ALA A 499 -0.28 4.74 9.28
N GLY A 500 0.30 5.21 8.18
CA GLY A 500 1.74 5.46 8.10
C GLY A 500 2.14 6.58 9.07
N TYR A 501 3.34 6.46 9.62
CA TYR A 501 3.82 7.32 10.71
C TYR A 501 5.33 7.64 10.64
N ARG A 502 6.00 7.19 9.58
CA ARG A 502 7.46 7.30 9.37
C ARG A 502 7.93 8.76 9.26
N GLY A 503 7.06 9.67 8.81
CA GLY A 503 7.33 11.10 8.62
C GLY A 503 8.25 11.44 7.44
N TRP A 504 9.29 10.64 7.22
CA TRP A 504 10.37 10.90 6.26
C TRP A 504 10.94 12.32 6.43
N ASN A 505 11.47 12.53 7.65
CA ASN A 505 11.97 13.81 8.14
C ASN A 505 13.35 14.16 7.54
N LEU A 506 13.44 14.31 6.23
CA LEU A 506 14.69 14.31 5.46
C LEU A 506 14.99 15.67 4.82
N TYR A 507 16.28 15.98 4.65
CA TYR A 507 16.70 16.99 3.69
C TYR A 507 16.67 16.40 2.27
N PRO A 508 16.27 17.17 1.23
CA PRO A 508 16.12 16.65 -0.13
C PRO A 508 17.29 15.85 -0.68
N ILE A 509 18.53 16.24 -0.39
CA ILE A 509 19.73 15.50 -0.84
C ILE A 509 19.76 14.05 -0.34
N GLN A 510 19.11 13.74 0.78
CA GLN A 510 19.02 12.38 1.32
C GLN A 510 18.11 11.46 0.46
N TYR A 511 17.20 12.02 -0.35
CA TYR A 511 16.40 11.23 -1.29
C TYR A 511 17.29 10.48 -2.30
N ALA A 512 18.49 11.00 -2.59
CA ALA A 512 19.38 10.43 -3.60
C ALA A 512 19.68 8.94 -3.38
N ALA A 513 19.83 8.52 -2.13
CA ALA A 513 20.13 7.15 -1.73
C ALA A 513 18.89 6.33 -1.32
N SER A 514 17.67 6.78 -1.66
CA SER A 514 16.40 6.15 -1.26
C SER A 514 15.60 5.60 -2.45
N SER A 515 14.43 4.99 -2.17
CA SER A 515 13.43 4.58 -3.17
C SER A 515 12.89 5.77 -3.95
N VAL A 516 12.55 6.88 -3.28
CA VAL A 516 11.95 8.09 -3.89
C VAL A 516 12.97 9.02 -4.56
N ARG A 517 14.14 8.52 -4.99
CA ARG A 517 15.24 9.34 -5.57
C ARG A 517 14.82 10.27 -6.72
N ALA A 518 13.80 9.90 -7.50
CA ALA A 518 13.25 10.75 -8.56
C ALA A 518 12.68 12.09 -8.03
N TYR A 519 12.27 12.15 -6.76
CA TYR A 519 11.70 13.34 -6.13
C TYR A 519 12.72 14.49 -6.11
N LEU A 520 14.02 14.19 -5.98
CA LEU A 520 15.08 15.20 -5.95
C LEU A 520 15.15 16.04 -7.24
N LEU A 521 14.64 15.53 -8.36
CA LEU A 521 14.54 16.30 -9.61
C LEU A 521 13.51 17.43 -9.51
N LEU A 522 12.48 17.27 -8.67
CA LEU A 522 11.30 18.12 -8.56
C LEU A 522 11.38 19.13 -7.40
N VAL A 523 12.51 19.19 -6.69
CA VAL A 523 12.72 20.09 -5.55
C VAL A 523 13.27 21.44 -6.02
N PRO A 524 12.58 22.57 -5.70
CA PRO A 524 13.09 23.91 -5.99
C PRO A 524 14.41 24.19 -5.23
N PRO A 525 15.39 24.90 -5.82
CA PRO A 525 16.68 25.18 -5.18
C PRO A 525 16.59 25.87 -3.82
N GLU A 526 15.53 26.63 -3.57
CA GLU A 526 15.25 27.32 -2.31
C GLU A 526 14.98 26.35 -1.15
N LEU A 527 14.65 25.09 -1.46
CA LEU A 527 14.34 24.04 -0.50
C LEU A 527 15.46 22.99 -0.36
N ASP A 528 16.56 23.10 -1.12
CA ASP A 528 17.72 22.17 -1.12
C ASP A 528 18.22 21.82 0.31
N THR A 529 18.24 22.82 1.20
CA THR A 529 18.69 22.71 2.59
C THR A 529 17.54 22.83 3.61
N VAL A 530 16.29 22.66 3.19
CA VAL A 530 15.10 22.73 4.06
C VAL A 530 14.58 21.31 4.29
N ARG A 531 14.57 20.87 5.55
CA ARG A 531 14.03 19.56 5.93
C ARG A 531 12.54 19.47 5.60
N GLN A 532 12.15 18.39 4.92
CA GLN A 532 10.78 18.03 4.62
C GLN A 532 10.27 17.00 5.64
N SER A 533 8.96 16.82 5.73
CA SER A 533 8.29 15.72 6.42
C SER A 533 7.13 15.29 5.53
N ILE A 534 7.44 14.44 4.55
CA ILE A 534 6.55 14.20 3.40
C ILE A 534 5.41 13.23 3.75
N MET A 535 5.59 12.36 4.74
CA MET A 535 4.55 11.46 5.27
C MET A 535 4.05 11.98 6.62
N ASN A 536 2.95 11.43 7.14
CA ASN A 536 2.55 11.60 8.54
C ASN A 536 3.69 11.20 9.49
N THR A 537 3.95 12.04 10.48
CA THR A 537 4.71 11.65 11.68
C THR A 537 3.82 10.88 12.66
N ALA A 538 4.41 10.20 13.65
CA ALA A 538 3.67 9.54 14.73
C ALA A 538 2.65 10.44 15.45
N SER A 539 2.95 11.74 15.63
CA SER A 539 1.99 12.70 16.20
C SER A 539 0.86 13.05 15.22
N GLU A 540 1.14 13.11 13.92
CA GLU A 540 0.13 13.47 12.91
C GLU A 540 -0.78 12.28 12.58
N ALA A 541 -0.29 11.04 12.72
CA ALA A 541 -1.13 9.84 12.73
C ALA A 541 -2.16 9.89 13.87
N VAL A 542 -1.78 10.39 15.05
CA VAL A 542 -2.70 10.64 16.18
C VAL A 542 -3.70 11.76 15.86
N ASP A 543 -3.23 12.92 15.38
CA ASP A 543 -4.13 14.01 14.97
C ASP A 543 -5.13 13.55 13.89
N THR A 544 -4.70 12.70 12.95
CA THR A 544 -5.56 12.13 11.89
C THR A 544 -6.61 11.17 12.46
N ALA A 545 -6.23 10.33 13.44
CA ALA A 545 -7.16 9.46 14.15
C ALA A 545 -8.20 10.27 14.97
N GLU A 546 -7.77 11.35 15.63
CA GLU A 546 -8.66 12.26 16.34
C GLU A 546 -9.62 12.97 15.38
N ALA A 547 -9.12 13.46 14.24
CA ALA A 547 -9.92 14.12 13.20
C ALA A 547 -11.00 13.21 12.60
N TRP A 548 -10.73 11.91 12.44
CA TRP A 548 -11.74 10.92 11.99
C TRP A 548 -12.70 10.48 13.12
N HIS A 549 -12.41 10.82 14.39
CA HIS A 549 -13.04 10.14 15.53
C HIS A 549 -12.88 8.61 15.47
N ALA A 550 -11.69 8.13 15.09
CA ALA A 550 -11.37 6.70 15.10
C ALA A 550 -11.32 6.16 16.54
N ARG A 551 -11.85 4.97 16.78
CA ARG A 551 -11.78 4.33 18.12
C ARG A 551 -10.37 3.84 18.44
N TYR A 552 -9.69 3.31 17.42
CA TYR A 552 -8.36 2.71 17.53
C TYR A 552 -7.42 3.22 16.43
N LEU A 553 -6.16 3.46 16.81
CA LEU A 553 -5.05 3.74 15.88
C LEU A 553 -4.12 2.53 15.82
N THR A 554 -3.94 1.99 14.62
CA THR A 554 -2.95 0.96 14.32
C THR A 554 -1.86 1.57 13.41
N PRO A 555 -0.63 1.77 13.92
CA PRO A 555 0.50 2.10 13.05
C PRO A 555 0.77 0.96 12.07
N TYR A 556 0.99 1.29 10.79
CA TYR A 556 1.41 0.36 9.74
C TYR A 556 2.33 1.07 8.73
N ALA A 557 2.52 0.52 7.52
CA ALA A 557 3.41 1.06 6.47
C ALA A 557 4.91 1.09 6.83
N ASP A 558 5.31 0.40 7.90
CA ASP A 558 6.65 0.45 8.53
C ASP A 558 7.61 -0.66 8.08
N GLY A 559 7.14 -1.52 7.17
CA GLY A 559 7.82 -2.76 6.82
C GLY A 559 7.49 -3.87 7.83
N GLY A 560 7.73 -3.63 9.12
CA GLY A 560 7.13 -4.41 10.22
C GLY A 560 7.53 -5.89 10.35
N ALA A 561 8.18 -6.51 9.36
CA ALA A 561 8.62 -7.91 9.34
C ALA A 561 9.93 -8.09 8.52
N PRO A 562 10.76 -9.13 8.80
CA PRO A 562 12.11 -9.25 8.23
C PRO A 562 12.21 -9.25 6.71
N TRP A 563 11.20 -9.78 6.02
CA TRP A 563 11.18 -9.85 4.56
C TRP A 563 11.00 -8.47 3.89
N HIS A 564 10.53 -7.47 4.63
CA HIS A 564 10.58 -6.06 4.21
C HIS A 564 11.87 -5.38 4.72
N TRP A 565 12.39 -5.79 5.88
CA TRP A 565 13.63 -5.27 6.45
C TRP A 565 14.85 -5.58 5.55
N GLU A 566 14.91 -6.77 4.94
CA GLU A 566 16.04 -7.17 4.08
C GLU A 566 16.20 -6.32 2.80
N ILE A 567 15.12 -5.68 2.36
CA ILE A 567 15.05 -4.76 1.21
C ILE A 567 15.05 -3.27 1.63
N GLY A 568 15.30 -2.97 2.91
CA GLY A 568 15.47 -1.60 3.40
C GLY A 568 14.18 -0.86 3.76
N LEU A 569 13.09 -1.58 4.05
CA LEU A 569 11.86 -1.02 4.61
C LEU A 569 11.73 -1.48 6.06
N GLY A 570 12.24 -0.70 7.01
CA GLY A 570 12.15 -1.00 8.44
C GLY A 570 13.50 -1.09 9.17
N PRO A 571 13.50 -1.58 10.42
CA PRO A 571 14.69 -1.76 11.26
C PRO A 571 15.80 -2.61 10.63
N ASP A 572 17.06 -2.30 10.95
CA ASP A 572 18.20 -3.11 10.52
C ASP A 572 18.42 -4.31 11.46
N LEU A 573 18.52 -5.51 10.88
CA LEU A 573 18.87 -6.76 11.58
C LEU A 573 20.37 -6.99 11.76
N ARG A 574 21.23 -6.16 11.15
CA ARG A 574 22.69 -6.38 11.08
C ARG A 574 23.46 -5.94 12.33
N ALA A 575 22.77 -5.65 13.45
CA ALA A 575 23.41 -5.37 14.72
C ALA A 575 24.09 -6.61 15.32
N ASP A 576 25.09 -6.38 16.19
CA ASP A 576 26.16 -7.33 16.58
C ASP A 576 25.72 -8.72 17.12
N ASP A 577 24.44 -8.94 17.45
CA ASP A 577 23.91 -10.23 17.93
C ASP A 577 23.01 -10.99 16.93
N GLY A 578 22.56 -10.33 15.85
CA GLY A 578 21.59 -10.88 14.88
C GLY A 578 20.22 -11.27 15.46
N ARG A 579 19.90 -10.83 16.69
CA ARG A 579 18.72 -11.23 17.47
C ARG A 579 17.79 -10.07 17.78
N SER A 580 18.31 -8.84 17.83
CA SER A 580 17.54 -7.65 18.18
C SER A 580 17.52 -6.66 16.99
N PRO A 581 16.34 -6.32 16.43
CA PRO A 581 16.27 -5.30 15.38
C PRO A 581 16.69 -3.93 15.92
N THR A 582 17.45 -3.17 15.14
CA THR A 582 17.91 -1.81 15.49
C THR A 582 17.08 -0.77 14.76
N GLU A 583 16.47 0.14 15.52
CA GLU A 583 15.62 1.21 14.98
C GLU A 583 16.41 2.18 14.08
N TRP A 584 15.86 2.51 12.92
CA TRP A 584 16.43 3.54 12.04
C TRP A 584 15.65 4.86 12.17
N ARG A 585 15.63 5.39 13.40
CA ARG A 585 14.71 6.43 13.94
C ARG A 585 14.34 7.65 13.07
N TYR A 586 15.14 8.00 12.07
CA TYR A 586 14.85 9.14 11.15
C TYR A 586 14.13 8.74 9.85
N PHE A 587 14.16 7.45 9.50
CA PHE A 587 13.52 6.85 8.32
C PHE A 587 12.43 5.86 8.74
N ASP A 588 12.81 4.91 9.59
CA ASP A 588 12.00 3.78 10.02
C ASP A 588 11.98 3.67 11.56
N PRO A 589 11.20 4.52 12.23
CA PRO A 589 10.94 4.42 13.67
C PRO A 589 10.05 3.21 13.98
N PHE A 590 10.18 2.64 15.17
CA PHE A 590 9.32 1.55 15.64
C PHE A 590 7.86 2.02 15.80
N PRO A 591 6.86 1.15 15.56
CA PRO A 591 5.43 1.51 15.66
C PRO A 591 4.99 1.93 17.06
N GLU A 592 5.73 1.51 18.09
CA GLU A 592 5.67 2.00 19.47
C GLU A 592 5.74 3.54 19.56
N SER A 593 6.38 4.23 18.61
CA SER A 593 6.40 5.70 18.55
C SER A 593 4.99 6.33 18.52
N CYS A 594 4.01 5.66 17.92
CA CYS A 594 2.62 6.12 17.93
C CYS A 594 1.95 5.92 19.31
N LEU A 595 2.35 4.89 20.05
CA LEU A 595 1.87 4.65 21.42
C LEU A 595 2.44 5.70 22.38
N GLU A 596 3.72 6.05 22.23
CA GLU A 596 4.36 7.14 22.96
C GLU A 596 3.69 8.49 22.65
N ALA A 597 3.40 8.78 21.37
CA ALA A 597 2.69 9.99 20.97
C ALA A 597 1.27 10.06 21.58
N LEU A 598 0.50 8.96 21.55
CA LEU A 598 -0.81 8.86 22.21
C LEU A 598 -0.72 9.06 23.73
N GLN A 599 0.32 8.49 24.37
CA GLN A 599 0.54 8.61 25.81
C GLN A 599 0.87 10.06 26.19
N VAL A 600 1.73 10.74 25.43
CA VAL A 600 2.05 12.17 25.64
C VAL A 600 0.81 13.04 25.43
N ARG A 601 0.05 12.80 24.35
CA ARG A 601 -1.21 13.52 24.04
C ARG A 601 -2.28 13.31 25.12
N SER A 602 -2.30 12.15 25.76
CA SER A 602 -3.29 11.77 26.78
C SER A 602 -2.83 12.00 28.22
N ALA A 603 -1.61 12.48 28.43
CA ALA A 603 -1.11 12.81 29.75
C ALA A 603 -1.86 14.02 30.32
N PRO A 604 -2.37 13.97 31.57
CA PRO A 604 -3.03 15.12 32.18
C PRO A 604 -2.01 16.24 32.38
N THR A 605 -2.35 17.44 31.93
CA THR A 605 -1.56 18.66 32.14
C THR A 605 -2.38 19.68 32.93
N GLN A 606 -1.81 20.85 33.24
CA GLN A 606 -2.58 21.94 33.88
C GLN A 606 -3.71 22.46 32.97
N ASP A 607 -3.54 22.37 31.64
CA ASP A 607 -4.50 22.84 30.64
C ASP A 607 -5.27 21.68 29.95
N THR A 608 -4.81 20.44 30.10
CA THR A 608 -5.38 19.23 29.46
C THR A 608 -6.00 18.32 30.52
N LEU A 609 -7.31 18.47 30.75
CA LEU A 609 -8.08 17.67 31.71
C LEU A 609 -8.71 16.39 31.12
N VAL A 610 -8.69 16.24 29.80
CA VAL A 610 -9.23 15.08 29.07
C VAL A 610 -8.19 14.64 28.04
N GLY A 611 -7.81 13.36 28.07
CA GLY A 611 -6.86 12.77 27.11
C GLY A 611 -7.51 12.40 25.78
N SER A 612 -6.73 11.83 24.86
CA SER A 612 -7.24 11.41 23.55
C SER A 612 -8.34 10.35 23.70
N PRO A 613 -9.46 10.45 22.94
CA PRO A 613 -10.45 9.38 22.87
C PRO A 613 -9.93 8.17 22.06
N VAL A 614 -8.90 8.37 21.23
CA VAL A 614 -8.27 7.34 20.39
C VAL A 614 -7.44 6.41 21.27
N ARG A 615 -7.58 5.10 21.05
CA ARG A 615 -6.82 4.08 21.78
C ARG A 615 -5.74 3.46 20.88
N PRO A 616 -4.54 3.14 21.39
CA PRO A 616 -3.58 2.39 20.61
C PRO A 616 -4.08 0.96 20.37
N LEU A 617 -3.90 0.47 19.15
CA LEU A 617 -4.05 -0.94 18.78
C LEU A 617 -2.81 -1.36 17.99
N LEU A 618 -1.72 -1.63 18.72
CA LEU A 618 -0.51 -2.18 18.14
C LEU A 618 -0.78 -3.62 17.70
N LEU A 619 -0.59 -3.89 16.41
CA LEU A 619 -0.58 -5.24 15.85
C LEU A 619 0.86 -5.64 15.54
N ARG A 620 1.05 -6.88 15.09
CA ARG A 620 2.22 -7.37 14.37
C ARG A 620 1.78 -8.05 13.07
N PRO A 621 2.62 -8.08 12.02
CA PRO A 621 2.29 -8.82 10.80
C PRO A 621 2.03 -10.29 11.16
N GLY A 622 0.89 -10.83 10.72
CA GLY A 622 0.38 -12.12 11.21
C GLY A 622 -0.83 -12.02 12.15
N GLN A 623 -1.12 -10.85 12.72
CA GLN A 623 -2.20 -10.67 13.70
C GLN A 623 -3.51 -10.17 13.06
N SER A 624 -4.63 -10.60 13.64
CA SER A 624 -5.97 -10.29 13.17
C SER A 624 -6.83 -9.60 14.22
N ILE A 625 -7.73 -8.72 13.79
CA ILE A 625 -8.72 -8.02 14.62
C ILE A 625 -10.07 -8.73 14.52
N ARG A 626 -10.62 -9.16 15.65
CA ARG A 626 -12.01 -9.61 15.77
C ARG A 626 -12.76 -8.68 16.71
N MET A 627 -13.77 -7.97 16.23
CA MET A 627 -14.60 -7.11 17.05
C MET A 627 -15.62 -7.93 17.84
N ARG A 628 -15.67 -7.73 19.17
CA ARG A 628 -16.73 -8.24 20.04
C ARG A 628 -17.24 -7.12 20.93
N GLN A 629 -18.54 -6.81 20.85
CA GLN A 629 -19.18 -5.74 21.61
C GLN A 629 -18.43 -4.39 21.50
N ALA A 630 -18.02 -4.03 20.28
CA ALA A 630 -17.20 -2.85 19.96
C ALA A 630 -15.77 -2.81 20.57
N ILE A 631 -15.27 -3.92 21.12
CA ILE A 631 -13.90 -4.07 21.61
C ILE A 631 -13.12 -4.99 20.66
N PRO A 632 -11.93 -4.60 20.18
CA PRO A 632 -11.07 -5.46 19.36
C PRO A 632 -10.44 -6.55 20.21
N GLN A 633 -10.51 -7.79 19.73
CA GLN A 633 -9.70 -8.90 20.21
C GLN A 633 -8.62 -9.17 19.17
N VAL A 634 -7.35 -9.06 19.57
CA VAL A 634 -6.22 -9.48 18.74
C VAL A 634 -6.16 -11.00 18.74
N VAL A 635 -6.12 -11.60 17.56
CA VAL A 635 -6.04 -13.05 17.36
C VAL A 635 -4.72 -13.36 16.66
N GLU A 636 -3.89 -14.18 17.30
CA GLU A 636 -2.67 -14.73 16.70
C GLU A 636 -3.05 -15.90 15.76
N VAL A 637 -2.30 -16.08 14.68
CA VAL A 637 -2.42 -17.23 13.78
C VAL A 637 -1.26 -18.18 14.01
N GLU A 638 -1.54 -19.48 14.01
CA GLU A 638 -0.52 -20.52 14.18
C GLU A 638 0.50 -20.46 13.02
N GLY A 639 1.79 -20.56 13.33
CA GLY A 639 2.87 -20.36 12.34
C GLY A 639 3.19 -18.90 11.99
N HIS A 640 2.45 -17.92 12.55
CA HIS A 640 2.61 -16.48 12.32
C HIS A 640 2.82 -15.72 13.65
N ARG A 641 3.54 -16.32 14.59
CA ARG A 641 3.74 -15.73 15.92
C ARG A 641 4.98 -14.85 15.97
N TRP A 642 4.80 -13.58 16.35
CA TRP A 642 5.89 -12.61 16.49
C TRP A 642 7.04 -13.17 17.35
N PRO A 643 8.23 -13.42 16.77
CA PRO A 643 9.27 -14.23 17.40
C PRO A 643 10.25 -13.40 18.25
N TRP A 644 10.38 -12.11 17.97
CA TRP A 644 11.04 -11.18 18.88
C TRP A 644 10.14 -10.96 20.10
N GLY A 645 10.72 -10.80 21.29
CA GLY A 645 9.94 -10.36 22.44
C GLY A 645 9.19 -9.06 22.11
N GLY A 646 8.06 -8.80 22.76
CA GLY A 646 7.46 -7.48 22.69
C GLY A 646 8.53 -6.45 23.01
N ALA A 647 8.80 -5.51 22.09
CA ALA A 647 9.78 -4.46 22.32
C ALA A 647 9.46 -3.84 23.68
N ARG A 648 10.46 -3.77 24.57
CA ARG A 648 10.21 -3.31 25.94
C ARG A 648 9.67 -1.90 25.85
N GLY A 649 8.36 -1.75 26.04
CA GLY A 649 7.79 -0.45 26.36
C GLY A 649 8.54 0.12 27.56
N PRO A 650 8.66 1.46 27.67
CA PRO A 650 9.41 2.10 28.75
C PRO A 650 9.01 1.46 30.07
N GLU A 651 10.01 0.91 30.79
CA GLU A 651 9.76 0.12 32.00
C GLU A 651 8.87 0.95 32.93
N ARG A 652 7.71 0.39 33.31
CA ARG A 652 6.87 1.00 34.34
C ARG A 652 7.78 1.22 35.55
N PRO A 653 7.96 2.45 36.04
CA PRO A 653 8.77 2.66 37.23
C PRO A 653 8.16 1.83 38.36
N ASP A 654 8.99 1.01 39.00
CA ASP A 654 8.55 0.14 40.08
C ASP A 654 7.81 0.97 41.15
N PRO A 655 6.63 0.52 41.65
CA PRO A 655 5.90 1.25 42.69
C PRO A 655 6.63 1.38 44.04
N VAL A 656 7.88 0.91 44.15
CA VAL A 656 8.63 0.75 45.40
C VAL A 656 10.03 1.37 45.29
N THR A 657 10.11 2.70 45.20
CA THR A 657 11.32 3.45 45.61
C THR A 657 11.04 4.88 46.11
N LEU A 658 9.85 5.13 46.66
CA LEU A 658 9.53 6.36 47.43
C LEU A 658 9.50 6.09 48.94
N ALA A 659 10.58 5.51 49.46
CA ALA A 659 10.81 5.28 50.88
C ALA A 659 12.28 5.57 51.25
N GLY A 660 12.75 6.80 50.99
CA GLY A 660 14.18 7.12 51.03
C GLY A 660 14.58 8.57 51.30
N SER A 661 13.67 9.43 51.79
CA SER A 661 13.99 10.84 52.09
C SER A 661 13.36 11.28 53.41
N ARG A 662 14.15 11.31 54.49
CA ARG A 662 13.75 11.95 55.75
C ARG A 662 13.59 13.47 55.53
N PRO A 663 12.57 14.12 56.11
CA PRO A 663 12.46 15.58 56.07
C PRO A 663 13.55 16.19 56.96
N VAL A 664 14.42 17.02 56.38
CA VAL A 664 15.32 17.88 57.16
C VAL A 664 14.50 19.05 57.68
N ALA A 665 14.28 19.09 59.00
CA ALA A 665 13.61 20.20 59.66
C ALA A 665 14.43 21.50 59.45
N GLY A 666 13.73 22.58 59.10
CA GLY A 666 14.38 23.84 58.73
C GLY A 666 14.98 24.62 59.90
N ARG A 667 15.79 25.62 59.57
CA ARG A 667 16.02 26.79 60.42
C ARG A 667 15.74 28.06 59.61
N ARG A 668 15.02 28.99 60.24
CA ARG A 668 14.81 30.36 59.76
C ARG A 668 16.07 31.20 60.01
N ALA A 669 16.42 32.03 59.05
CA ALA A 669 16.83 33.42 59.22
C ALA A 669 16.65 34.13 57.87
#